data_AF-A0A7X4GQB7-F1
#
_entry.id   AF-A0A7X4GQB7-F1
#
_cell.length_a   1.000
_cell.length_b   1.000
_cell.length_c   1.000
_cell.angle_alpha   90.00
_cell.angle_beta   90.00
_cell.angle_gamma   90.00
#
_symmetry.space_group_name_H-M   'P 1'
#
loop_
_entity.id
_entity.type
_entity.pdbx_description
1 polymer ?
#
loop_
_entity_poly.entity_id
_entity_poly.type
_entity_poly.pdbx_seq_one_letter_code
_entity_poly.pdbx_strand_id
1 'polypeptide(L)'
;MSETQILPERLQQFVTQLEAVIGQDEAQIVEQGSALLRDLIAQDDWLPPQAAVPHPQFYRQYLLYRDPAARFSIVSFVWGPGQSTPIHDHTVWGLIGLLRGAEISHDFRRTADGTLERHGEPQRLETGTVVAVSPTLGDIHQVYNAYSDRVSVGIHVYGADIGAVDRSVYTLDGQVKPFRSGYTPQIPYRSYQRVRAELLAGREIALLDVREEDPHAQAHPLFAANFPYGRIEIDAYTKLPRRDVPIVVLDDGEGLALPSALRLHQLGYTDVAVLEGGVSGWRDAGGELFRDVNVPSKSFGELVEHERHTPSLSAPEVKALIDKGENIVILDARRYDEYQTMSIPGSISVPGAELALRARELAPDPSTRIIVNCAGRTRSIIGTQSLINAGVPNPVSALRNGTIGWTLAEQQLEHGQSRSYPPASDANRQTAARDARVLADRAGVLRLDRSQLAALHQDRTRSNYFFDVRSPGEYGDGRLPYFRSAPGGQLVQETEQFAPVRGARIVLADSDGVRANLTAHWLRQMNHEVYVVDGLEAEDFSVSGAWKDELPPQPQVDEISVDTLARWLEDAPQQTAVLDFTSGVNYQKRHIPGAWFALRSQLSAALAQLPEGVQRYVLTCGSSLLARYVVADLRTLTKLPIVVLSGGTAAWAAAGKPVESGATRLASPLIDRYRRPYEGTDNRAEAMQAYLDWEFGLVAQLGRDGTHGFRVV
;
A
#
# COMPACT_ATOMS: atom_id res chain seq x y z
N MET A 1 -16.71 8.25 24.19
CA MET A 1 -16.10 8.41 25.53
C MET A 1 -14.61 8.57 25.26
N SER A 2 -14.01 9.71 25.58
CA SER A 2 -12.58 9.92 25.31
C SER A 2 -11.79 8.96 26.19
N GLU A 3 -11.04 8.05 25.58
CA GLU A 3 -10.08 7.21 26.30
C GLU A 3 -9.13 8.15 27.05
N THR A 4 -9.20 8.09 28.38
CA THR A 4 -8.22 8.75 29.23
C THR A 4 -6.88 8.07 28.95
N GLN A 5 -5.94 8.81 28.37
CA GLN A 5 -4.61 8.30 28.06
C GLN A 5 -3.96 7.83 29.38
N ILE A 6 -3.84 6.51 29.54
CA ILE A 6 -3.19 5.91 30.72
C ILE A 6 -1.69 6.17 30.58
N LEU A 7 -1.14 7.00 31.47
CA LEU A 7 0.30 7.27 31.52
C LEU A 7 1.05 6.05 32.07
N PRO A 8 2.26 5.75 31.57
CA PRO A 8 3.16 4.81 32.23
C PRO A 8 3.37 5.20 33.70
N GLU A 9 3.44 4.21 34.60
CA GLU A 9 3.46 4.42 36.05
C GLU A 9 4.55 5.43 36.49
N ARG A 10 5.78 5.30 35.98
CA ARG A 10 6.89 6.24 36.27
C ARG A 10 6.59 7.66 35.83
N LEU A 11 6.03 7.83 34.63
CA LEU A 11 5.66 9.15 34.13
C LEU A 11 4.53 9.75 34.97
N GLN A 12 3.57 8.93 35.41
CA GLN A 12 2.50 9.36 36.30
C GLN A 12 3.02 9.82 37.67
N GLN A 13 3.98 9.08 38.25
CA GLN A 13 4.64 9.47 39.50
C GLN A 13 5.39 10.80 39.34
N PHE A 14 6.18 10.96 38.26
CA PHE A 14 6.87 12.20 37.95
C PHE A 14 5.90 13.38 37.79
N VAL A 15 4.80 13.21 37.05
CA VAL A 15 3.76 14.25 36.88
C VAL A 15 3.19 14.67 38.22
N THR A 16 2.84 13.70 39.08
CA THR A 16 2.26 13.98 40.41
C THR A 16 3.23 14.77 41.29
N GLN A 17 4.52 14.42 41.27
CA GLN A 17 5.55 15.11 42.05
C GLN A 17 5.82 16.51 41.50
N LEU A 18 5.91 16.65 40.17
CA LEU A 18 6.15 17.93 39.52
C LEU A 18 4.99 18.90 39.80
N GLU A 19 3.73 18.44 39.74
CA GLU A 19 2.55 19.25 40.04
C GLU A 19 2.59 19.91 41.43
N ALA A 20 3.25 19.28 42.41
CA ALA A 20 3.43 19.85 43.76
C ALA A 20 4.49 20.96 43.82
N VAL A 21 5.41 21.01 42.84
CA VAL A 21 6.44 22.03 42.69
C VAL A 21 5.91 23.22 41.87
N ILE A 22 5.04 22.96 40.89
CA ILE A 22 4.46 24.00 40.02
C ILE A 22 3.68 25.05 40.84
N GLY A 23 4.04 26.32 40.65
CA GLY A 23 3.46 27.47 41.37
C GLY A 23 4.43 28.14 42.36
N GLN A 24 5.60 27.54 42.58
CA GLN A 24 6.74 28.15 43.26
C GLN A 24 7.49 29.14 42.34
N ASP A 25 8.53 29.80 42.85
CA ASP A 25 9.41 30.63 42.01
C ASP A 25 10.23 29.79 41.02
N GLU A 26 10.73 30.42 39.95
CA GLU A 26 11.45 29.73 38.87
C GLU A 26 12.68 28.97 39.36
N ALA A 27 13.43 29.53 40.33
CA ALA A 27 14.64 28.90 40.85
C ALA A 27 14.31 27.59 41.58
N GLN A 28 13.24 27.60 42.39
CA GLN A 28 12.76 26.40 43.10
C GLN A 28 12.20 25.34 42.12
N ILE A 29 11.45 25.78 41.09
CA ILE A 29 10.96 24.89 40.04
C ILE A 29 12.13 24.22 39.31
N VAL A 30 13.14 25.01 38.92
CA VAL A 30 14.31 24.50 38.20
C VAL A 30 15.10 23.51 39.06
N GLU A 31 15.36 23.83 40.32
CA GLU A 31 16.12 22.97 41.23
C GLU A 31 15.40 21.63 41.49
N GLN A 32 14.16 21.69 41.99
CA GLN A 32 13.40 20.49 42.36
C GLN A 32 12.97 19.70 41.13
N GLY A 33 12.49 20.38 40.08
CA GLY A 33 12.11 19.76 38.82
C GLY A 33 13.28 19.05 38.13
N SER A 34 14.49 19.63 38.19
CA SER A 34 15.69 18.96 37.65
C SER A 34 16.03 17.67 38.37
N ALA A 35 15.85 17.63 39.69
CA ALA A 35 16.05 16.41 40.48
C ALA A 35 15.03 15.33 40.09
N LEU A 36 13.75 15.70 40.03
CA LEU A 36 12.67 14.79 39.60
C LEU A 36 12.90 14.26 38.17
N LEU A 37 13.32 15.12 37.25
CA LEU A 37 13.55 14.72 35.86
C LEU A 37 14.75 13.78 35.75
N ARG A 38 15.80 14.00 36.55
CA ARG A 38 16.96 13.11 36.63
C ARG A 38 16.57 11.70 37.08
N ASP A 39 15.67 11.60 38.06
CA ASP A 39 15.15 10.31 38.54
C ASP A 39 14.30 9.61 37.47
N LEU A 40 13.48 10.37 36.72
CA LEU A 40 12.66 9.82 35.62
C LEU A 40 13.53 9.24 34.49
N ILE A 41 14.56 9.98 34.04
CA ILE A 41 15.41 9.57 32.92
C ILE A 41 16.51 8.58 33.31
N ALA A 42 16.69 8.29 34.59
CA ALA A 42 17.65 7.27 35.05
C ALA A 42 17.27 5.85 34.61
N GLN A 43 16.03 5.65 34.15
CA GLN A 43 15.50 4.37 33.67
C GLN A 43 14.77 4.59 32.34
N ASP A 44 14.94 3.64 31.42
CA ASP A 44 14.43 3.71 30.05
C ASP A 44 13.46 2.54 29.74
N ASP A 45 12.60 2.23 30.71
CA ASP A 45 11.62 1.14 30.69
C ASP A 45 10.17 1.62 30.50
N TRP A 46 9.96 2.94 30.43
CA TRP A 46 8.62 3.54 30.50
C TRP A 46 8.21 4.33 29.26
N LEU A 47 9.15 4.81 28.44
CA LEU A 47 8.83 5.63 27.28
C LEU A 47 8.16 4.75 26.21
N PRO A 48 6.91 5.08 25.78
CA PRO A 48 6.25 4.30 24.74
C PRO A 48 7.09 4.26 23.46
N PRO A 49 7.29 3.09 22.81
CA PRO A 49 8.16 2.97 21.63
C PRO A 49 7.81 3.97 20.52
N GLN A 50 6.52 4.26 20.32
CA GLN A 50 6.02 5.24 19.35
C GLN A 50 6.50 6.67 19.60
N ALA A 51 6.77 7.03 20.86
CA ALA A 51 7.28 8.33 21.27
C ALA A 51 8.81 8.42 21.21
N ALA A 52 9.48 7.38 20.68
CA ALA A 52 10.93 7.35 20.48
C ALA A 52 11.34 7.19 19.01
N VAL A 53 10.38 7.26 18.08
CA VAL A 53 10.64 7.04 16.65
C VAL A 53 11.04 8.34 15.97
N PRO A 54 12.25 8.44 15.37
CA PRO A 54 12.68 9.67 14.70
C PRO A 54 11.86 9.93 13.43
N HIS A 55 11.73 11.21 13.02
CA HIS A 55 11.43 11.51 11.61
C HIS A 55 12.76 11.52 10.86
N PRO A 56 12.81 11.08 9.60
CA PRO A 56 14.08 11.00 8.89
C PRO A 56 14.63 12.39 8.52
N GLN A 57 13.79 13.42 8.30
CA GLN A 57 14.22 14.77 7.88
C GLN A 57 14.28 15.83 8.98
N PHE A 58 13.53 15.66 10.07
CA PHE A 58 13.41 16.67 11.11
C PHE A 58 13.31 15.98 12.47
N TYR A 59 13.62 16.70 13.54
CA TYR A 59 13.38 16.19 14.88
C TYR A 59 11.86 16.04 15.11
N ARG A 60 11.46 15.09 15.95
CA ARG A 60 10.05 14.90 16.33
C ARG A 60 9.81 15.32 17.76
N GLN A 61 8.65 15.92 17.97
CA GLN A 61 8.20 16.39 19.27
C GLN A 61 6.92 15.62 19.65
N TYR A 62 7.03 14.56 20.46
CA TYR A 62 5.89 13.79 20.92
C TYR A 62 5.38 14.31 22.27
N LEU A 63 4.13 14.77 22.33
CA LEU A 63 3.50 15.12 23.60
C LEU A 63 3.34 13.84 24.44
N LEU A 64 3.90 13.83 25.64
CA LEU A 64 3.73 12.75 26.63
C LEU A 64 2.68 13.10 27.67
N TYR A 65 2.67 14.35 28.13
CA TYR A 65 1.70 14.87 29.09
C TYR A 65 1.50 16.37 28.89
N ARG A 66 0.26 16.84 29.05
CA ARG A 66 -0.07 18.25 29.15
C ARG A 66 -0.90 18.47 30.40
N ASP A 67 -0.46 19.38 31.26
CA ASP A 67 -1.25 19.82 32.41
C ASP A 67 -2.61 20.38 31.94
N PRO A 68 -3.74 20.03 32.59
CA PRO A 68 -5.06 20.51 32.18
C PRO A 68 -5.23 22.03 32.16
N ALA A 69 -4.49 22.75 33.01
CA ALA A 69 -4.45 24.22 33.03
C ALA A 69 -3.32 24.80 32.17
N ALA A 70 -2.67 23.97 31.35
CA ALA A 70 -1.53 24.31 30.50
C ALA A 70 -0.35 24.93 31.26
N ARG A 71 -0.19 24.62 32.55
CA ARG A 71 0.91 25.13 33.40
C ARG A 71 2.27 24.56 32.99
N PHE A 72 2.29 23.34 32.45
CA PHE A 72 3.49 22.72 31.91
C PHE A 72 3.13 21.61 30.90
N SER A 73 4.12 21.20 30.10
CA SER A 73 4.03 20.03 29.22
C SER A 73 5.31 19.20 29.27
N ILE A 74 5.15 17.88 29.09
CA ILE A 74 6.24 16.91 29.03
C ILE A 74 6.26 16.32 27.63
N VAL A 75 7.45 16.27 27.05
CA VAL A 75 7.63 15.99 25.63
C VAL A 75 8.82 15.05 25.44
N SER A 76 8.65 14.03 24.60
CA SER A 76 9.77 13.27 24.05
C SER A 76 10.25 13.94 22.77
N PHE A 77 11.50 14.40 22.80
CA PHE A 77 12.17 15.06 21.70
C PHE A 77 13.14 14.06 21.05
N VAL A 78 12.80 13.64 19.84
CA VAL A 78 13.49 12.53 19.17
C VAL A 78 14.27 13.04 17.97
N TRP A 79 15.57 12.81 18.00
CA TRP A 79 16.49 13.25 16.95
C TRP A 79 16.95 12.07 16.11
N GLY A 80 16.70 12.14 14.81
CA GLY A 80 17.41 11.33 13.83
C GLY A 80 18.90 11.69 13.78
N PRO A 81 19.74 10.84 13.17
CA PRO A 81 21.18 11.08 13.07
C PRO A 81 21.51 12.41 12.39
N GLY A 82 22.39 13.21 13.01
CA GLY A 82 22.88 14.49 12.49
C GLY A 82 21.84 15.62 12.40
N GLN A 83 20.63 15.44 12.93
CA GLN A 83 19.59 16.47 12.93
C GLN A 83 19.92 17.61 13.88
N SER A 84 19.36 18.79 13.60
CA SER A 84 19.49 19.96 14.44
C SER A 84 18.27 20.86 14.40
N THR A 85 18.19 21.77 15.35
CA THR A 85 17.24 22.88 15.33
C THR A 85 17.80 24.05 14.52
N PRO A 86 16.94 24.96 14.05
CA PRO A 86 17.34 26.35 13.89
C PRO A 86 17.75 26.97 15.24
N ILE A 87 18.40 28.14 15.22
CA ILE A 87 18.61 28.92 16.44
C ILE A 87 17.23 29.39 16.91
N HIS A 88 16.87 29.15 18.17
CA HIS A 88 15.52 29.40 18.67
C HIS A 88 15.51 29.72 20.17
N ASP A 89 14.38 30.22 20.65
CA ASP A 89 14.06 30.43 22.06
C ASP A 89 12.84 29.60 22.50
N HIS A 90 12.52 29.65 23.79
CA HIS A 90 11.36 28.98 24.39
C HIS A 90 10.38 29.95 25.01
N THR A 91 10.85 31.12 25.46
CA THR A 91 10.09 32.19 26.16
C THR A 91 9.52 31.79 27.52
N VAL A 92 9.75 30.54 27.94
CA VAL A 92 9.34 29.94 29.22
C VAL A 92 10.51 29.18 29.81
N TRP A 93 10.45 28.85 31.11
CA TRP A 93 11.43 27.94 31.69
C TRP A 93 11.28 26.53 31.08
N GLY A 94 12.39 25.81 30.98
CA GLY A 94 12.45 24.46 30.45
C GLY A 94 13.52 23.62 31.14
N LEU A 95 13.26 22.33 31.26
CA LEU A 95 14.19 21.31 31.74
C LEU A 95 14.40 20.29 30.62
N ILE A 96 15.65 20.06 30.26
CA ILE A 96 16.05 19.13 29.20
C ILE A 96 16.81 17.99 29.84
N GLY A 97 16.19 16.80 29.88
CA GLY A 97 16.77 15.59 30.41
C GLY A 97 17.08 14.60 29.29
N LEU A 98 18.31 14.12 29.19
CA LEU A 98 18.71 13.22 28.10
C LEU A 98 18.52 11.74 28.49
N LEU A 99 17.58 11.05 27.85
CA LEU A 99 17.23 9.66 28.15
C LEU A 99 18.06 8.66 27.33
N ARG A 100 18.31 8.96 26.05
CA ARG A 100 19.10 8.10 25.14
C ARG A 100 20.03 8.93 24.28
N GLY A 101 21.23 8.43 24.03
CA GLY A 101 22.17 9.06 23.11
C GLY A 101 22.82 10.31 23.72
N ALA A 102 23.04 11.32 22.87
CA ALA A 102 23.74 12.54 23.22
C ALA A 102 23.29 13.72 22.35
N GLU A 103 23.31 14.92 22.93
CA GLU A 103 22.98 16.18 22.27
C GLU A 103 24.14 17.17 22.42
N ILE A 104 24.29 18.08 21.45
CA ILE A 104 25.20 19.22 21.56
C ILE A 104 24.34 20.47 21.55
N SER A 105 24.44 21.29 22.60
CA SER A 105 23.82 22.61 22.68
C SER A 105 24.86 23.70 22.45
N HIS A 106 24.50 24.71 21.66
CA HIS A 106 25.26 25.93 21.49
C HIS A 106 24.40 27.13 21.84
N ASP A 107 24.83 27.90 22.83
CA ASP A 107 24.14 29.13 23.22
C ASP A 107 24.53 30.29 22.30
N PHE A 108 23.59 31.22 22.15
CA PHE A 108 23.77 32.45 21.40
C PHE A 108 23.36 33.64 22.26
N ARG A 109 24.06 34.75 22.07
CA ARG A 109 23.66 36.04 22.65
C ARG A 109 23.39 37.06 21.55
N ARG A 110 22.44 37.94 21.80
CA ARG A 110 22.17 39.08 20.93
C ARG A 110 23.15 40.20 21.26
N THR A 111 23.84 40.68 20.23
CA THR A 111 24.78 41.81 20.31
C THR A 111 24.04 43.15 20.29
N ALA A 112 24.76 44.24 20.54
CA ALA A 112 24.19 45.59 20.55
C ALA A 112 23.67 46.05 19.16
N ASP A 113 24.24 45.53 18.07
CA ASP A 113 23.79 45.80 16.70
C ASP A 113 22.64 44.86 16.24
N GLY A 114 22.19 43.96 17.12
CA GLY A 114 21.06 43.08 16.90
C GLY A 114 21.37 41.75 16.22
N THR A 115 22.64 41.48 15.89
CA THR A 115 23.09 40.19 15.37
C THR A 115 23.17 39.13 16.48
N LEU A 116 23.30 37.85 16.10
CA LEU A 116 23.53 36.76 17.04
C LEU A 116 24.94 36.22 16.92
N GLU A 117 25.62 36.10 18.05
CA GLU A 117 26.92 35.45 18.13
C GLU A 117 26.89 34.29 19.12
N ARG A 118 27.75 33.29 18.86
CA ARG A 118 27.91 32.14 19.74
C ARG A 118 28.41 32.61 21.10
N HIS A 119 27.84 32.07 22.17
CA HIS A 119 28.17 32.38 23.54
C HIS A 119 28.67 31.12 24.25
N GLY A 120 29.92 31.16 24.72
CA GLY A 120 30.54 30.01 25.39
C GLY A 120 30.93 28.86 24.46
N GLU A 121 31.48 27.81 25.07
CA GLU A 121 31.83 26.58 24.38
C GLU A 121 30.61 25.67 24.20
N PRO A 122 30.57 24.84 23.15
CA PRO A 122 29.47 23.91 22.91
C PRO A 122 29.35 22.91 24.06
N GLN A 123 28.14 22.74 24.58
CA GLN A 123 27.91 21.81 25.68
C GLN A 123 27.40 20.48 25.13
N ARG A 124 28.16 19.41 25.35
CA ARG A 124 27.73 18.04 25.03
C ARG A 124 26.98 17.46 26.23
N LEU A 125 25.69 17.18 26.04
CA LEU A 125 24.83 16.54 27.00
C LEU A 125 24.89 15.03 26.79
N GLU A 126 25.20 14.28 27.83
CA GLU A 126 25.23 12.81 27.82
C GLU A 126 24.00 12.23 28.53
N THR A 127 23.68 10.96 28.27
CA THR A 127 22.55 10.27 28.92
C THR A 127 22.59 10.44 30.45
N GLY A 128 21.44 10.78 31.06
CA GLY A 128 21.29 11.11 32.48
C GLY A 128 21.54 12.57 32.84
N THR A 129 22.03 13.39 31.90
CA THR A 129 22.21 14.83 32.11
C THR A 129 20.86 15.53 32.12
N VAL A 130 20.71 16.51 33.03
CA VAL A 130 19.59 17.45 33.04
C VAL A 130 20.14 18.87 33.04
N VAL A 131 19.68 19.69 32.10
CA VAL A 131 19.99 21.13 32.03
C VAL A 131 18.71 21.95 32.05
N ALA A 132 18.82 23.20 32.49
CA ALA A 132 17.71 24.15 32.53
C ALA A 132 17.95 25.30 31.55
N VAL A 133 16.87 25.77 30.94
CA VAL A 133 16.85 26.93 30.03
C VAL A 133 15.70 27.84 30.45
N SER A 134 15.89 29.15 30.33
CA SER A 134 14.82 30.12 30.53
C SER A 134 15.25 31.51 30.04
N PRO A 135 14.33 32.46 29.89
CA PRO A 135 14.69 33.84 29.58
C PRO A 135 15.68 34.48 30.58
N THR A 136 15.74 33.99 31.83
CA THR A 136 16.65 34.52 32.87
C THR A 136 18.00 33.79 32.92
N LEU A 137 18.05 32.51 32.51
CA LEU A 137 19.26 31.68 32.53
C LEU A 137 20.02 31.69 31.19
N GLY A 138 19.31 31.90 30.09
CA GLY A 138 19.80 31.74 28.72
C GLY A 138 18.82 30.88 27.92
N ASP A 139 18.25 31.44 26.86
CA ASP A 139 17.16 30.81 26.10
C ASP A 139 17.46 30.63 24.61
N ILE A 140 18.28 31.52 24.02
CA ILE A 140 18.59 31.47 22.58
C ILE A 140 19.70 30.45 22.34
N HIS A 141 19.36 29.31 21.75
CA HIS A 141 20.35 28.27 21.47
C HIS A 141 20.05 27.47 20.20
N GLN A 142 21.00 26.62 19.84
CA GLN A 142 20.86 25.63 18.78
C GLN A 142 21.30 24.27 19.27
N VAL A 143 20.44 23.26 19.11
CA VAL A 143 20.69 21.90 19.56
C VAL A 143 20.86 20.97 18.36
N TYR A 144 21.76 20.01 18.50
CA TYR A 144 22.10 19.01 17.49
C TYR A 144 22.12 17.63 18.13
N ASN A 145 21.68 16.61 17.38
CA ASN A 145 22.05 15.25 17.73
C ASN A 145 23.57 15.11 17.63
N ALA A 146 24.20 14.68 18.73
CA ALA A 146 25.64 14.54 18.80
C ALA A 146 26.18 13.37 17.95
N TYR A 147 25.30 12.50 17.47
CA TYR A 147 25.63 11.35 16.65
C TYR A 147 25.14 11.51 15.21
N SER A 148 25.99 11.08 14.27
CA SER A 148 25.66 11.01 12.84
C SER A 148 25.15 9.64 12.39
N ASP A 149 25.08 8.65 13.29
CA ASP A 149 24.77 7.25 12.98
C ASP A 149 23.62 6.65 13.81
N ARG A 150 23.13 7.35 14.85
CA ARG A 150 22.08 6.83 15.76
C ARG A 150 21.14 7.92 16.28
N VAL A 151 20.03 7.46 16.85
CA VAL A 151 18.98 8.29 17.43
C VAL A 151 19.36 8.74 18.83
N SER A 152 19.02 9.99 19.16
CA SER A 152 19.04 10.52 20.53
C SER A 152 17.62 10.89 20.96
N VAL A 153 17.30 10.71 22.24
CA VAL A 153 15.97 10.99 22.81
C VAL A 153 16.12 11.81 24.09
N GLY A 154 15.62 13.03 24.07
CA GLY A 154 15.48 13.91 25.22
C GLY A 154 14.05 13.91 25.76
N ILE A 155 13.91 14.01 27.08
CA ILE A 155 12.65 14.29 27.77
C ILE A 155 12.68 15.75 28.20
N HIS A 156 11.84 16.56 27.58
CA HIS A 156 11.79 18.00 27.79
C HIS A 156 10.54 18.34 28.60
N VAL A 157 10.70 19.19 29.61
CA VAL A 157 9.61 19.71 30.42
C VAL A 157 9.60 21.22 30.26
N TYR A 158 8.49 21.79 29.84
CA TYR A 158 8.37 23.24 29.62
C TYR A 158 7.27 23.83 30.49
N GLY A 159 7.48 25.06 30.98
CA GLY A 159 6.53 25.82 31.80
C GLY A 159 5.29 26.36 31.08
N ALA A 160 4.82 25.65 30.05
CA ALA A 160 3.58 25.88 29.33
C ALA A 160 3.24 24.66 28.45
N ASP A 161 2.09 24.68 27.77
CA ASP A 161 1.87 23.86 26.56
C ASP A 161 2.79 24.38 25.43
N ILE A 162 4.00 23.83 25.32
CA ILE A 162 5.01 24.32 24.37
C ILE A 162 4.55 24.21 22.91
N GLY A 163 3.60 23.31 22.61
CA GLY A 163 3.00 23.20 21.28
C GLY A 163 2.07 24.36 20.93
N ALA A 164 1.64 25.14 21.91
CA ALA A 164 0.75 26.30 21.78
C ALA A 164 1.43 27.66 22.01
N VAL A 165 2.68 27.69 22.49
CA VAL A 165 3.44 28.93 22.74
C VAL A 165 3.98 29.51 21.43
N ASP A 166 3.80 30.82 21.25
CA ASP A 166 4.43 31.57 20.16
C ASP A 166 5.86 31.95 20.55
N ARG A 167 6.81 31.48 19.74
CA ARG A 167 8.25 31.67 19.96
C ARG A 167 8.96 32.10 18.69
N SER A 168 10.28 32.23 18.74
CA SER A 168 11.09 32.76 17.66
C SER A 168 12.14 31.77 17.17
N VAL A 169 12.36 31.76 15.86
CA VAL A 169 13.61 31.24 15.27
C VAL A 169 14.41 32.41 14.72
N TYR A 170 15.73 32.27 14.78
CA TYR A 170 16.69 33.32 14.47
C TYR A 170 17.69 32.90 13.41
N THR A 171 18.17 33.88 12.67
CA THR A 171 19.37 33.79 11.83
C THR A 171 20.53 34.57 12.47
N LEU A 172 21.76 34.29 12.04
CA LEU A 172 22.97 34.93 12.61
C LEU A 172 23.00 36.46 12.37
N ASP A 173 22.41 36.93 11.27
CA ASP A 173 22.25 38.36 10.97
C ASP A 173 21.13 39.03 11.79
N GLY A 174 20.49 38.31 12.70
CA GLY A 174 19.54 38.87 13.66
C GLY A 174 18.08 38.92 13.20
N GLN A 175 17.75 38.32 12.04
CA GLN A 175 16.36 38.21 11.60
C GLN A 175 15.58 37.28 12.52
N VAL A 176 14.32 37.61 12.76
CA VAL A 176 13.41 36.89 13.65
C VAL A 176 12.22 36.40 12.84
N LYS A 177 11.91 35.12 12.95
CA LYS A 177 10.71 34.51 12.35
C LYS A 177 9.86 33.87 13.45
N PRO A 178 8.56 34.21 13.55
CA PRO A 178 7.65 33.54 14.47
C PRO A 178 7.56 32.05 14.20
N PHE A 179 7.46 31.26 15.26
CA PHE A 179 7.47 29.80 15.24
C PHE A 179 6.57 29.23 16.35
N ARG A 180 5.85 28.16 16.00
CA ARG A 180 5.12 27.30 16.92
C ARG A 180 5.40 25.86 16.49
N SER A 181 5.88 24.99 17.39
CA SER A 181 6.35 23.66 16.97
C SER A 181 5.24 22.65 16.70
N GLY A 182 4.12 22.73 17.44
CA GLY A 182 3.10 21.67 17.44
C GLY A 182 3.63 20.33 17.98
N TYR A 183 2.89 19.25 17.75
CA TYR A 183 3.26 17.90 18.18
C TYR A 183 3.16 16.90 17.02
N THR A 184 4.01 15.87 17.06
CA THR A 184 3.90 14.72 16.16
C THR A 184 2.58 13.98 16.44
N PRO A 185 1.79 13.63 15.41
CA PRO A 185 0.59 12.82 15.57
C PRO A 185 0.87 11.51 16.32
N GLN A 186 0.07 11.22 17.33
CA GLN A 186 0.10 9.91 17.99
C GLN A 186 -0.72 8.93 17.14
N ILE A 187 -0.04 7.94 16.56
CA ILE A 187 -0.71 6.87 15.83
C ILE A 187 -1.16 5.79 16.84
N PRO A 188 -2.47 5.50 16.95
CA PRO A 188 -2.96 4.46 17.84
C PRO A 188 -2.61 3.05 17.32
N TYR A 189 -2.65 2.07 18.23
CA TYR A 189 -2.62 0.66 17.88
C TYR A 189 -4.03 0.07 17.90
N ARG A 190 -4.31 -0.89 17.04
CA ARG A 190 -5.57 -1.66 17.05
C ARG A 190 -5.28 -3.14 17.19
N SER A 191 -6.00 -3.78 18.12
CA SER A 191 -5.88 -5.22 18.35
C SER A 191 -6.58 -6.05 17.28
N TYR A 192 -6.19 -7.32 17.17
CA TYR A 192 -6.89 -8.32 16.37
C TYR A 192 -8.40 -8.36 16.67
N GLN A 193 -8.78 -8.37 17.95
CA GLN A 193 -10.19 -8.46 18.36
C GLN A 193 -10.99 -7.25 17.86
N ARG A 194 -10.39 -6.06 17.88
CA ARG A 194 -11.02 -4.85 17.35
C ARG A 194 -11.21 -4.96 15.84
N VAL A 195 -10.17 -5.33 15.08
CA VAL A 195 -10.25 -5.50 13.62
C VAL A 195 -11.30 -6.56 13.24
N ARG A 196 -11.28 -7.71 13.93
CA ARG A 196 -12.28 -8.78 13.75
C ARG A 196 -13.70 -8.27 14.00
N ALA A 197 -13.92 -7.49 15.05
CA ALA A 197 -15.24 -6.94 15.35
C ALA A 197 -15.74 -5.93 14.30
N GLU A 198 -14.85 -5.16 13.67
CA GLU A 198 -15.19 -4.29 12.54
C GLU A 198 -15.62 -5.11 11.32
N LEU A 199 -14.85 -6.15 10.98
CA LEU A 199 -15.15 -7.04 9.84
C LEU A 199 -16.50 -7.74 10.01
N LEU A 200 -16.76 -8.33 11.18
CA LEU A 200 -18.03 -9.00 11.48
C LEU A 200 -19.24 -8.04 11.46
N ALA A 201 -19.03 -6.78 11.82
CA ALA A 201 -20.07 -5.77 11.78
C ALA A 201 -20.29 -5.17 10.39
N GLY A 202 -19.48 -5.54 9.39
CA GLY A 202 -19.55 -4.98 8.03
C GLY A 202 -19.23 -3.48 7.97
N ARG A 203 -18.46 -2.95 8.94
CA ARG A 203 -18.03 -1.54 8.93
C ARG A 203 -16.83 -1.36 7.98
N GLU A 204 -16.69 -0.17 7.41
CA GLU A 204 -15.57 0.13 6.51
C GLU A 204 -14.22 0.01 7.25
N ILE A 205 -13.30 -0.78 6.70
CA ILE A 205 -11.94 -0.90 7.20
C ILE A 205 -10.98 -1.26 6.06
N ALA A 206 -9.83 -0.59 6.00
CA ALA A 206 -8.71 -0.96 5.16
C ALA A 206 -7.62 -1.60 6.03
N LEU A 207 -7.46 -2.92 5.93
CA LEU A 207 -6.35 -3.64 6.56
C LEU A 207 -5.22 -3.74 5.53
N LEU A 208 -4.10 -3.06 5.75
CA LEU A 208 -3.06 -2.84 4.75
C LEU A 208 -1.74 -3.47 5.19
N ASP A 209 -1.26 -4.43 4.42
CA ASP A 209 0.06 -5.02 4.60
C ASP A 209 1.10 -4.19 3.84
N VAL A 210 1.95 -3.48 4.58
CA VAL A 210 2.88 -2.50 4.01
C VAL A 210 4.24 -3.09 3.62
N ARG A 211 4.39 -4.42 3.76
CA ARG A 211 5.54 -5.15 3.26
C ARG A 211 5.46 -5.31 1.74
N GLU A 212 6.53 -5.80 1.14
CA GLU A 212 6.55 -6.14 -0.29
C GLU A 212 5.60 -7.33 -0.60
N GLU A 213 5.28 -7.57 -1.87
CA GLU A 213 4.29 -8.60 -2.25
C GLU A 213 4.72 -10.01 -1.85
N ASP A 214 6.00 -10.36 -1.98
CA ASP A 214 6.49 -11.71 -1.62
C ASP A 214 6.33 -12.03 -0.11
N PRO A 215 6.81 -11.21 0.84
CA PRO A 215 6.58 -11.46 2.27
C PRO A 215 5.11 -11.40 2.66
N HIS A 216 4.30 -10.54 2.03
CA HIS A 216 2.85 -10.58 2.16
C HIS A 216 2.29 -11.96 1.79
N ALA A 217 2.68 -12.48 0.61
CA ALA A 217 2.22 -13.77 0.11
C ALA A 217 2.72 -14.97 0.93
N GLN A 218 3.67 -14.80 1.86
CA GLN A 218 4.04 -15.89 2.77
C GLN A 218 3.04 -16.06 3.91
N ALA A 219 2.50 -14.95 4.45
CA ALA A 219 1.54 -14.96 5.55
C ALA A 219 0.86 -13.60 5.73
N HIS A 220 -0.47 -13.56 5.60
CA HIS A 220 -1.28 -12.35 5.85
C HIS A 220 -2.71 -12.70 6.30
N PRO A 221 -3.42 -11.78 7.01
CA PRO A 221 -4.85 -11.93 7.30
C PRO A 221 -5.71 -12.00 6.03
N LEU A 222 -6.86 -12.70 6.07
CA LEU A 222 -7.73 -12.91 4.90
C LEU A 222 -8.00 -11.64 4.08
N PHE A 223 -8.39 -10.56 4.76
CA PHE A 223 -8.76 -9.28 4.14
C PHE A 223 -7.65 -8.22 4.19
N ALA A 224 -6.41 -8.60 4.49
CA ALA A 224 -5.28 -7.69 4.35
C ALA A 224 -4.96 -7.50 2.86
N ALA A 225 -5.01 -6.26 2.38
CA ALA A 225 -4.57 -5.91 1.03
C ALA A 225 -3.09 -5.54 1.06
N ASN A 226 -2.30 -6.05 0.12
CA ASN A 226 -0.91 -5.62 -0.02
C ASN A 226 -0.85 -4.17 -0.52
N PHE A 227 -0.17 -3.33 0.25
CA PHE A 227 -0.04 -1.90 0.04
C PHE A 227 1.40 -1.46 0.38
N PRO A 228 2.40 -1.87 -0.42
CA PRO A 228 3.81 -1.75 -0.03
C PRO A 228 4.23 -0.32 0.32
N TYR A 229 5.04 -0.17 1.36
CA TYR A 229 5.58 1.11 1.84
C TYR A 229 6.12 1.99 0.71
N GLY A 230 6.81 1.35 -0.24
CA GLY A 230 7.44 2.03 -1.37
C GLY A 230 6.46 2.80 -2.25
N ARG A 231 5.19 2.38 -2.28
CA ARG A 231 4.17 2.82 -3.23
C ARG A 231 3.02 3.61 -2.62
N ILE A 232 3.07 3.93 -1.32
CA ILE A 232 1.96 4.54 -0.60
C ILE A 232 1.43 5.78 -1.33
N GLU A 233 2.28 6.71 -1.73
CA GLU A 233 1.86 7.97 -2.36
C GLU A 233 1.20 7.76 -3.73
N ILE A 234 1.65 6.77 -4.51
CA ILE A 234 1.12 6.53 -5.85
C ILE A 234 -0.19 5.73 -5.85
N ASP A 235 -0.43 4.97 -4.77
CA ASP A 235 -1.60 4.10 -4.68
C ASP A 235 -2.71 4.68 -3.77
N ALA A 236 -2.37 5.54 -2.80
CA ALA A 236 -3.28 5.93 -1.72
C ALA A 236 -4.55 6.61 -2.21
N TYR A 237 -4.46 7.69 -2.99
CA TYR A 237 -5.66 8.46 -3.34
C TYR A 237 -6.64 7.66 -4.21
N THR A 238 -6.11 6.81 -5.11
CA THR A 238 -6.92 5.94 -5.96
C THR A 238 -7.54 4.78 -5.18
N LYS A 239 -6.78 4.12 -4.30
CA LYS A 239 -7.25 2.90 -3.60
C LYS A 239 -7.99 3.21 -2.29
N LEU A 240 -7.77 4.37 -1.67
CA LEU A 240 -8.37 4.81 -0.40
C LEU A 240 -9.07 6.16 -0.62
N PRO A 241 -10.22 6.20 -1.33
CA PRO A 241 -10.84 7.44 -1.79
C PRO A 241 -11.37 8.35 -0.66
N ARG A 242 -11.59 7.79 0.55
CA ARG A 242 -12.12 8.49 1.72
C ARG A 242 -11.01 8.72 2.75
N ARG A 243 -10.81 9.98 3.17
CA ARG A 243 -9.69 10.39 4.06
C ARG A 243 -9.92 10.06 5.54
N ASP A 244 -11.14 9.83 5.96
CA ASP A 244 -11.52 9.42 7.31
C ASP A 244 -11.93 7.93 7.37
N VAL A 245 -11.58 7.14 6.36
CA VAL A 245 -11.78 5.69 6.41
C VAL A 245 -10.86 5.07 7.46
N PRO A 246 -11.33 4.14 8.30
CA PRO A 246 -10.47 3.43 9.24
C PRO A 246 -9.39 2.61 8.51
N ILE A 247 -8.13 2.97 8.71
CA ILE A 247 -6.97 2.28 8.15
C ILE A 247 -6.19 1.61 9.28
N VAL A 248 -5.83 0.34 9.08
CA VAL A 248 -4.94 -0.42 9.97
C VAL A 248 -3.79 -0.95 9.13
N VAL A 249 -2.59 -0.43 9.36
CA VAL A 249 -1.37 -0.90 8.68
C VAL A 249 -0.67 -1.98 9.50
N LEU A 250 -0.06 -2.95 8.84
CA LEU A 250 0.67 -4.03 9.47
C LEU A 250 1.95 -4.38 8.70
N ASP A 251 2.93 -4.86 9.44
CA ASP A 251 4.13 -5.56 8.97
C ASP A 251 4.37 -6.79 9.87
N ASP A 252 5.54 -7.42 9.81
CA ASP A 252 5.92 -8.53 10.68
C ASP A 252 7.24 -8.23 11.42
N GLY A 253 7.42 -6.97 11.83
CA GLY A 253 8.59 -6.53 12.60
C GLY A 253 9.70 -5.85 11.79
N GLU A 254 9.52 -5.65 10.48
CA GLU A 254 10.47 -4.90 9.65
C GLU A 254 10.55 -3.41 10.02
N GLY A 255 9.59 -2.88 10.78
CA GLY A 255 9.54 -1.48 11.19
C GLY A 255 8.96 -0.56 10.11
N LEU A 256 8.18 -1.09 9.18
CA LEU A 256 7.53 -0.37 8.08
C LEU A 256 6.15 0.17 8.47
N ALA A 257 5.45 -0.48 9.41
CA ALA A 257 4.07 -0.15 9.75
C ALA A 257 3.90 1.28 10.27
N LEU A 258 4.64 1.68 11.31
CA LEU A 258 4.53 3.02 11.88
C LEU A 258 4.94 4.14 10.88
N PRO A 259 6.07 4.04 10.15
CA PRO A 259 6.37 4.99 9.08
C PRO A 259 5.27 5.09 8.02
N SER A 260 4.65 3.96 7.65
CA SER A 260 3.52 3.94 6.71
C SER A 260 2.30 4.66 7.24
N ALA A 261 1.96 4.44 8.52
CA ALA A 261 0.85 5.13 9.17
C ALA A 261 1.05 6.65 9.22
N LEU A 262 2.26 7.08 9.57
CA LEU A 262 2.62 8.50 9.61
C LEU A 262 2.59 9.13 8.21
N ARG A 263 3.03 8.40 7.18
CA ARG A 263 2.93 8.85 5.80
C ARG A 263 1.49 9.00 5.35
N LEU A 264 0.62 8.03 5.63
CA LEU A 264 -0.81 8.15 5.37
C LEU A 264 -1.40 9.37 6.10
N HIS A 265 -1.03 9.60 7.37
CA HIS A 265 -1.46 10.79 8.08
C HIS A 265 -1.02 12.10 7.41
N GLN A 266 0.22 12.16 6.92
CA GLN A 266 0.73 13.30 6.13
C GLN A 266 -0.02 13.50 4.80
N LEU A 267 -0.55 12.42 4.21
CA LEU A 267 -1.42 12.46 3.04
C LEU A 267 -2.87 12.86 3.37
N GLY A 268 -3.15 13.20 4.63
CA GLY A 268 -4.45 13.68 5.09
C GLY A 268 -5.39 12.58 5.59
N TYR A 269 -4.93 11.34 5.77
CA TYR A 269 -5.75 10.30 6.39
C TYR A 269 -5.85 10.50 7.90
N THR A 270 -7.07 10.53 8.41
CA THR A 270 -7.34 10.98 9.79
C THR A 270 -7.57 9.84 10.78
N ASP A 271 -8.00 8.67 10.32
CA ASP A 271 -8.16 7.47 11.15
C ASP A 271 -7.19 6.37 10.70
N VAL A 272 -5.93 6.48 11.14
CA VAL A 272 -4.86 5.52 10.80
C VAL A 272 -4.30 4.92 12.07
N ALA A 273 -4.19 3.60 12.11
CA ALA A 273 -3.65 2.84 13.24
C ALA A 273 -2.64 1.79 12.77
N VAL A 274 -1.79 1.32 13.69
CA VAL A 274 -0.91 0.16 13.50
C VAL A 274 -1.56 -1.08 14.10
N LEU A 275 -1.45 -2.23 13.45
CA LEU A 275 -1.89 -3.51 14.01
C LEU A 275 -0.99 -3.90 15.18
N GLU A 276 -1.59 -4.15 16.35
CA GLU A 276 -0.86 -4.59 17.54
C GLU A 276 -0.14 -5.92 17.27
N GLY A 277 1.20 -5.91 17.44
CA GLY A 277 2.06 -7.07 17.20
C GLY A 277 2.24 -7.49 15.74
N GLY A 278 1.68 -6.76 14.77
CA GLY A 278 1.81 -7.09 13.35
C GLY A 278 1.20 -8.45 12.97
N VAL A 279 1.77 -9.12 11.95
CA VAL A 279 1.34 -10.46 11.50
C VAL A 279 1.50 -11.49 12.61
N SER A 280 2.61 -11.45 13.36
CA SER A 280 2.82 -12.34 14.49
C SER A 280 1.80 -12.11 15.60
N GLY A 281 1.45 -10.86 15.92
CA GLY A 281 0.37 -10.53 16.86
C GLY A 281 -1.01 -11.01 16.41
N TRP A 282 -1.30 -10.96 15.12
CA TRP A 282 -2.52 -11.55 14.54
C TRP A 282 -2.59 -13.06 14.81
N ARG A 283 -1.49 -13.78 14.54
CA ARG A 283 -1.37 -15.23 14.77
C ARG A 283 -1.54 -15.57 16.24
N ASP A 284 -0.81 -14.88 17.11
CA ASP A 284 -0.76 -15.16 18.55
C ASP A 284 -2.12 -14.89 19.22
N ALA A 285 -2.90 -13.94 18.69
CA ALA A 285 -4.27 -13.66 19.12
C ALA A 285 -5.31 -14.66 18.57
N GLY A 286 -4.88 -15.70 17.84
CA GLY A 286 -5.73 -16.75 17.26
C GLY A 286 -6.38 -16.37 15.94
N GLY A 287 -5.86 -15.36 15.24
CA GLY A 287 -6.29 -15.01 13.89
C GLY A 287 -5.73 -15.97 12.84
N GLU A 288 -6.58 -16.39 11.89
CA GLU A 288 -6.15 -17.23 10.77
C GLU A 288 -5.25 -16.41 9.83
N LEU A 289 -4.16 -17.03 9.36
CA LEU A 289 -3.26 -16.47 8.37
C LEU A 289 -3.31 -17.30 7.09
N PHE A 290 -3.24 -16.61 5.97
CA PHE A 290 -3.28 -17.16 4.63
C PHE A 290 -1.96 -16.87 3.92
N ARG A 291 -1.63 -17.72 2.95
CA ARG A 291 -0.52 -17.52 2.02
C ARG A 291 -1.07 -17.22 0.63
N ASP A 292 -0.18 -16.91 -0.31
CA ASP A 292 -0.48 -16.49 -1.67
C ASP A 292 -1.11 -15.08 -1.74
N VAL A 293 -1.65 -14.69 -2.89
CA VAL A 293 -2.29 -13.40 -3.12
C VAL A 293 -3.74 -13.58 -3.57
N ASN A 294 -4.57 -12.54 -3.44
CA ASN A 294 -5.98 -12.58 -3.83
C ASN A 294 -6.79 -13.70 -3.14
N VAL A 295 -6.42 -13.97 -1.90
CA VAL A 295 -6.96 -15.06 -1.09
C VAL A 295 -8.49 -14.99 -0.93
N PRO A 296 -9.14 -13.83 -0.70
CA PRO A 296 -10.61 -13.78 -0.64
C PRO A 296 -11.27 -14.36 -1.89
N SER A 297 -10.81 -13.95 -3.07
CA SER A 297 -11.34 -14.38 -4.36
C SER A 297 -11.09 -15.87 -4.63
N LYS A 298 -9.88 -16.36 -4.33
CA LYS A 298 -9.53 -17.79 -4.53
C LYS A 298 -10.31 -18.69 -3.57
N SER A 299 -10.38 -18.31 -2.30
CA SER A 299 -11.14 -19.04 -1.29
C SER A 299 -12.63 -19.06 -1.60
N PHE A 300 -13.16 -17.96 -2.13
CA PHE A 300 -14.54 -17.92 -2.62
C PHE A 300 -14.76 -18.84 -3.82
N GLY A 301 -13.82 -18.90 -4.77
CA GLY A 301 -13.85 -19.86 -5.88
C GLY A 301 -13.97 -21.31 -5.41
N GLU A 302 -13.14 -21.70 -4.43
CA GLU A 302 -13.20 -23.04 -3.83
C GLU A 302 -14.52 -23.29 -3.07
N LEU A 303 -15.04 -22.28 -2.36
CA LEU A 303 -16.36 -22.36 -1.72
C LEU A 303 -17.48 -22.59 -2.75
N VAL A 304 -17.42 -21.95 -3.92
CA VAL A 304 -18.39 -22.16 -5.00
C VAL A 304 -18.36 -23.60 -5.50
N GLU A 305 -17.17 -24.17 -5.77
CA GLU A 305 -17.06 -25.57 -6.18
C GLU A 305 -17.59 -26.53 -5.08
N HIS A 306 -17.25 -26.26 -3.82
CA HIS A 306 -17.71 -27.05 -2.67
C HIS A 306 -19.24 -27.09 -2.56
N GLU A 307 -19.91 -25.94 -2.62
CA GLU A 307 -21.36 -25.83 -2.43
C GLU A 307 -22.18 -26.23 -3.66
N ARG A 308 -21.66 -25.97 -4.87
CA ARG A 308 -22.41 -26.18 -6.12
C ARG A 308 -22.01 -27.44 -6.88
N HIS A 309 -20.96 -28.11 -6.44
CA HIS A 309 -20.36 -29.24 -7.13
C HIS A 309 -20.09 -28.91 -8.61
N THR A 310 -19.50 -27.73 -8.85
CA THR A 310 -19.23 -27.21 -10.18
C THR A 310 -18.57 -28.29 -11.06
N PRO A 311 -19.18 -28.70 -12.18
CA PRO A 311 -18.67 -29.82 -12.98
C PRO A 311 -17.25 -29.57 -13.46
N SER A 312 -16.39 -30.59 -13.39
CA SER A 312 -15.01 -30.50 -13.89
C SER A 312 -14.54 -31.78 -14.57
N LEU A 313 -13.65 -31.63 -15.55
CA LEU A 313 -12.95 -32.71 -16.25
C LEU A 313 -11.44 -32.61 -15.97
N SER A 314 -10.78 -33.74 -15.79
CA SER A 314 -9.32 -33.82 -15.68
C SER A 314 -8.63 -33.50 -17.02
N ALA A 315 -7.35 -33.13 -16.97
CA ALA A 315 -6.57 -32.89 -18.18
C ALA A 315 -6.52 -34.11 -19.14
N PRO A 316 -6.33 -35.37 -18.68
CA PRO A 316 -6.43 -36.55 -19.55
C PRO A 316 -7.80 -36.72 -20.22
N GLU A 317 -8.90 -36.44 -19.51
CA GLU A 317 -10.24 -36.52 -20.09
C GLU A 317 -10.44 -35.47 -21.19
N VAL A 318 -10.03 -34.22 -20.94
CA VAL A 318 -10.14 -33.15 -21.95
C VAL A 318 -9.24 -33.44 -23.16
N LYS A 319 -8.01 -33.91 -22.94
CA LYS A 319 -7.13 -34.35 -24.03
C LYS A 319 -7.76 -35.47 -24.86
N ALA A 320 -8.41 -36.45 -24.24
CA ALA A 320 -9.09 -37.51 -24.97
C ALA A 320 -10.26 -36.99 -25.82
N LEU A 321 -10.97 -35.94 -25.38
CA LEU A 321 -12.02 -35.29 -26.18
C LEU A 321 -11.43 -34.59 -27.41
N ILE A 322 -10.29 -33.89 -27.24
CA ILE A 322 -9.56 -33.25 -28.35
C ILE A 322 -9.10 -34.32 -29.36
N ASP A 323 -8.43 -35.37 -28.88
CA ASP A 323 -7.85 -36.41 -29.75
C ASP A 323 -8.92 -37.19 -30.54
N LYS A 324 -10.13 -37.31 -29.99
CA LYS A 324 -11.29 -37.95 -30.66
C LYS A 324 -12.05 -37.03 -31.61
N GLY A 325 -11.74 -35.73 -31.62
CA GLY A 325 -12.48 -34.74 -32.41
C GLY A 325 -13.93 -34.55 -31.96
N GLU A 326 -14.18 -34.68 -30.64
CA GLU A 326 -15.51 -34.47 -30.06
C GLU A 326 -15.98 -33.02 -30.24
N ASN A 327 -17.30 -32.78 -30.28
CA ASN A 327 -17.87 -31.44 -30.43
C ASN A 327 -17.72 -30.62 -29.14
N ILE A 328 -16.56 -29.99 -28.96
CA ILE A 328 -16.19 -29.20 -27.79
C ILE A 328 -15.69 -27.81 -28.16
N VAL A 329 -15.81 -26.86 -27.24
CA VAL A 329 -15.08 -25.58 -27.26
C VAL A 329 -14.39 -25.37 -25.92
N ILE A 330 -13.15 -24.86 -25.96
CA ILE A 330 -12.36 -24.58 -24.75
C ILE A 330 -12.18 -23.07 -24.63
N LEU A 331 -12.63 -22.48 -23.52
CA LEU A 331 -12.65 -21.04 -23.29
C LEU A 331 -11.69 -20.67 -22.14
N ASP A 332 -10.68 -19.86 -22.41
CA ASP A 332 -9.71 -19.41 -21.40
C ASP A 332 -10.18 -18.12 -20.72
N ALA A 333 -10.47 -18.20 -19.43
CA ALA A 333 -11.07 -17.13 -18.63
C ALA A 333 -10.07 -16.08 -18.10
N ARG A 334 -8.78 -16.21 -18.42
CA ARG A 334 -7.71 -15.31 -17.94
C ARG A 334 -7.62 -14.03 -18.77
N ARG A 335 -6.69 -13.15 -18.40
CA ARG A 335 -6.32 -12.02 -19.26
C ARG A 335 -5.70 -12.52 -20.56
N TYR A 336 -5.79 -11.69 -21.60
CA TYR A 336 -5.26 -12.01 -22.92
C TYR A 336 -3.74 -12.23 -22.90
N ASP A 337 -2.98 -11.46 -22.12
CA ASP A 337 -1.53 -11.63 -21.96
C ASP A 337 -1.14 -12.96 -21.30
N GLU A 338 -1.92 -13.42 -20.32
CA GLU A 338 -1.72 -14.74 -19.69
C GLU A 338 -1.99 -15.88 -20.68
N TYR A 339 -3.04 -15.75 -21.50
CA TYR A 339 -3.37 -16.69 -22.57
C TYR A 339 -2.27 -16.76 -23.64
N GLN A 340 -1.72 -15.62 -24.05
CA GLN A 340 -0.61 -15.57 -25.00
C GLN A 340 0.67 -16.20 -24.45
N THR A 341 0.88 -16.14 -23.14
CA THR A 341 2.06 -16.76 -22.50
C THR A 341 2.01 -18.28 -22.64
N MET A 342 0.87 -18.90 -22.34
CA MET A 342 0.63 -20.33 -22.51
C MET A 342 -0.87 -20.63 -22.52
N SER A 343 -1.31 -21.62 -23.29
CA SER A 343 -2.74 -21.94 -23.48
C SER A 343 -2.99 -23.42 -23.76
N ILE A 344 -4.23 -23.86 -23.55
CA ILE A 344 -4.67 -25.24 -23.87
C ILE A 344 -4.83 -25.35 -25.40
N PRO A 345 -4.40 -26.46 -26.04
CA PRO A 345 -4.58 -26.68 -27.47
C PRO A 345 -5.99 -26.38 -27.98
N GLY A 346 -6.09 -25.48 -28.96
CA GLY A 346 -7.37 -25.11 -29.59
C GLY A 346 -8.29 -24.19 -28.78
N SER A 347 -7.89 -23.76 -27.57
CA SER A 347 -8.69 -22.86 -26.72
C SER A 347 -8.85 -21.44 -27.28
N ILE A 348 -9.89 -20.72 -26.87
CA ILE A 348 -10.18 -19.34 -27.30
C ILE A 348 -10.09 -18.44 -26.07
N SER A 349 -9.40 -17.31 -26.16
CA SER A 349 -9.40 -16.34 -25.06
C SER A 349 -10.77 -15.70 -24.90
N VAL A 350 -11.39 -15.87 -23.73
CA VAL A 350 -12.66 -15.26 -23.34
C VAL A 350 -12.59 -14.89 -21.85
N PRO A 351 -12.02 -13.72 -21.50
CA PRO A 351 -11.85 -13.30 -20.11
C PRO A 351 -13.15 -13.44 -19.31
N GLY A 352 -13.07 -13.81 -18.02
CA GLY A 352 -14.20 -14.36 -17.26
C GLY A 352 -15.55 -13.63 -17.40
N ALA A 353 -15.58 -12.29 -17.34
CA ALA A 353 -16.83 -11.52 -17.47
C ALA A 353 -17.45 -11.57 -18.88
N GLU A 354 -16.65 -11.85 -19.92
CA GLU A 354 -17.11 -12.01 -21.31
C GLU A 354 -17.82 -13.35 -21.53
N LEU A 355 -17.59 -14.37 -20.70
CA LEU A 355 -18.07 -15.74 -20.96
C LEU A 355 -19.57 -15.81 -21.25
N ALA A 356 -20.41 -15.24 -20.38
CA ALA A 356 -21.87 -15.28 -20.55
C ALA A 356 -22.35 -14.45 -21.76
N LEU A 357 -21.60 -13.43 -22.16
CA LEU A 357 -21.89 -12.60 -23.33
C LEU A 357 -21.51 -13.31 -24.64
N ARG A 358 -20.44 -14.11 -24.64
CA ARG A 358 -19.86 -14.69 -25.86
C ARG A 358 -20.18 -16.17 -26.09
N ALA A 359 -20.52 -16.93 -25.04
CA ALA A 359 -20.67 -18.38 -25.12
C ALA A 359 -21.65 -18.84 -26.21
N ARG A 360 -22.78 -18.15 -26.40
CA ARG A 360 -23.80 -18.50 -27.42
C ARG A 360 -23.34 -18.27 -28.87
N GLU A 361 -22.35 -17.41 -29.09
CA GLU A 361 -21.73 -17.23 -30.41
C GLU A 361 -20.68 -18.32 -30.66
N LEU A 362 -19.96 -18.72 -29.61
CA LEU A 362 -18.86 -19.69 -29.70
C LEU A 362 -19.36 -21.14 -29.71
N ALA A 363 -20.51 -21.41 -29.09
CA ALA A 363 -21.16 -22.72 -29.04
C ALA A 363 -22.67 -22.61 -29.31
N PRO A 364 -23.08 -22.25 -30.54
CA PRO A 364 -24.50 -22.05 -30.89
C PRO A 364 -25.31 -23.35 -30.88
N ASP A 365 -24.66 -24.50 -31.11
CA ASP A 365 -25.28 -25.82 -30.97
C ASP A 365 -25.35 -26.20 -29.48
N PRO A 366 -26.55 -26.42 -28.90
CA PRO A 366 -26.71 -26.77 -27.49
C PRO A 366 -26.07 -28.12 -27.12
N SER A 367 -25.71 -28.96 -28.09
CA SER A 367 -24.99 -30.22 -27.85
C SER A 367 -23.47 -30.03 -27.73
N THR A 368 -22.92 -28.90 -28.20
CA THR A 368 -21.49 -28.58 -28.06
C THR A 368 -21.14 -28.43 -26.59
N ARG A 369 -20.12 -29.16 -26.12
CA ARG A 369 -19.63 -29.03 -24.73
C ARG A 369 -18.73 -27.82 -24.58
N ILE A 370 -19.01 -27.00 -23.58
CA ILE A 370 -18.17 -25.86 -23.22
C ILE A 370 -17.24 -26.28 -22.07
N ILE A 371 -15.94 -26.12 -22.26
CA ILE A 371 -14.92 -26.35 -21.26
C ILE A 371 -14.26 -25.01 -20.91
N VAL A 372 -14.33 -24.58 -19.66
CA VAL A 372 -13.69 -23.33 -19.21
C VAL A 372 -12.36 -23.64 -18.52
N ASN A 373 -11.26 -23.00 -18.92
CA ASN A 373 -9.98 -23.14 -18.25
C ASN A 373 -9.45 -21.81 -17.68
N CYS A 374 -8.50 -21.94 -16.77
CA CYS A 374 -7.59 -20.86 -16.39
C CYS A 374 -6.19 -21.47 -16.17
N ALA A 375 -5.34 -20.84 -15.35
CA ALA A 375 -4.03 -21.37 -15.03
C ALA A 375 -4.09 -22.43 -13.91
N GLY A 376 -4.85 -22.14 -12.85
CA GLY A 376 -5.13 -23.03 -11.73
C GLY A 376 -6.61 -23.43 -11.71
N ARG A 377 -7.35 -23.00 -10.67
CA ARG A 377 -8.74 -23.45 -10.43
C ARG A 377 -9.76 -22.32 -10.36
N THR A 378 -9.44 -21.22 -9.67
CA THR A 378 -10.40 -20.14 -9.32
C THR A 378 -11.22 -19.62 -10.51
N ARG A 379 -10.57 -19.08 -11.55
CA ARG A 379 -11.28 -18.46 -12.70
C ARG A 379 -12.06 -19.47 -13.55
N SER A 380 -11.62 -20.74 -13.64
CA SER A 380 -12.37 -21.76 -14.37
C SER A 380 -13.60 -22.22 -13.60
N ILE A 381 -13.54 -22.32 -12.28
CA ILE A 381 -14.73 -22.59 -11.44
C ILE A 381 -15.75 -21.46 -11.59
N ILE A 382 -15.33 -20.21 -11.37
CA ILE A 382 -16.21 -19.04 -11.45
C ILE A 382 -16.81 -18.91 -12.86
N GLY A 383 -15.99 -19.07 -13.91
CA GLY A 383 -16.45 -19.01 -15.29
C GLY A 383 -17.44 -20.13 -15.65
N THR A 384 -17.16 -21.37 -15.23
CA THR A 384 -18.06 -22.51 -15.44
C THR A 384 -19.39 -22.29 -14.73
N GLN A 385 -19.35 -21.90 -13.45
CA GLN A 385 -20.57 -21.66 -12.67
C GLN A 385 -21.33 -20.44 -13.17
N SER A 386 -20.65 -19.44 -13.75
CA SER A 386 -21.30 -18.29 -14.42
C SER A 386 -22.17 -18.74 -15.58
N LEU A 387 -21.65 -19.60 -16.45
CA LEU A 387 -22.40 -20.13 -17.60
C LEU A 387 -23.58 -21.00 -17.16
N ILE A 388 -23.37 -21.86 -16.16
CA ILE A 388 -24.44 -22.70 -15.58
C ILE A 388 -25.54 -21.82 -14.96
N ASN A 389 -25.16 -20.84 -14.16
CA ASN A 389 -26.11 -19.92 -13.54
C ASN A 389 -26.86 -19.10 -14.61
N ALA A 390 -26.19 -18.68 -15.68
CA ALA A 390 -26.80 -17.95 -16.79
C ALA A 390 -27.69 -18.83 -17.69
N GLY A 391 -27.81 -20.12 -17.39
CA GLY A 391 -28.73 -21.02 -18.08
C GLY A 391 -28.36 -21.27 -19.55
N VAL A 392 -27.07 -21.27 -19.89
CA VAL A 392 -26.68 -21.72 -21.23
C VAL A 392 -27.11 -23.19 -21.42
N PRO A 393 -27.65 -23.55 -22.59
CA PRO A 393 -28.20 -24.90 -22.80
C PRO A 393 -27.11 -25.97 -22.93
N ASN A 394 -25.87 -25.56 -23.17
CA ASN A 394 -24.72 -26.43 -23.38
C ASN A 394 -24.32 -27.19 -22.10
N PRO A 395 -23.80 -28.42 -22.21
CA PRO A 395 -23.08 -29.04 -21.10
C PRO A 395 -21.79 -28.25 -20.84
N VAL A 396 -21.63 -27.75 -19.61
CA VAL A 396 -20.48 -26.93 -19.21
C VAL A 396 -19.63 -27.68 -18.17
N SER A 397 -18.30 -27.60 -18.28
CA SER A 397 -17.38 -28.11 -17.26
C SER A 397 -16.13 -27.25 -17.15
N ALA A 398 -15.52 -27.18 -15.98
CA ALA A 398 -14.19 -26.61 -15.81
C ALA A 398 -13.13 -27.62 -16.26
N LEU A 399 -12.02 -27.15 -16.85
CA LEU A 399 -10.78 -27.93 -16.87
C LEU A 399 -10.18 -27.89 -15.47
N ARG A 400 -10.18 -29.04 -14.80
CA ARG A 400 -9.66 -29.20 -13.44
C ARG A 400 -8.17 -28.86 -13.43
N ASN A 401 -7.80 -27.91 -12.57
CA ASN A 401 -6.44 -27.43 -12.36
C ASN A 401 -5.79 -26.72 -13.57
N GLY A 402 -6.56 -26.41 -14.63
CA GLY A 402 -6.12 -25.49 -15.69
C GLY A 402 -4.84 -25.91 -16.43
N THR A 403 -4.05 -24.93 -16.85
CA THR A 403 -2.75 -25.17 -17.51
C THR A 403 -1.74 -25.85 -16.58
N ILE A 404 -1.82 -25.62 -15.26
CA ILE A 404 -1.01 -26.35 -14.28
C ILE A 404 -1.30 -27.86 -14.37
N GLY A 405 -2.58 -28.24 -14.30
CA GLY A 405 -3.01 -29.64 -14.41
C GLY A 405 -2.62 -30.27 -15.74
N TRP A 406 -2.65 -29.49 -16.82
CA TRP A 406 -2.19 -29.90 -18.14
C TRP A 406 -0.68 -30.20 -18.15
N THR A 407 0.14 -29.32 -17.59
CA THR A 407 1.59 -29.51 -17.46
C THR A 407 1.93 -30.68 -16.54
N LEU A 408 1.26 -30.82 -15.40
CA LEU A 408 1.46 -31.93 -14.46
C LEU A 408 1.04 -33.28 -15.06
N ALA A 409 0.13 -33.28 -16.03
CA ALA A 409 -0.23 -34.47 -16.80
C ALA A 409 0.73 -34.74 -17.99
N GLU A 410 1.85 -34.02 -18.08
CA GLU A 410 2.84 -34.10 -19.16
C GLU A 410 2.25 -33.82 -20.56
N GLN A 411 1.20 -32.99 -20.61
CA GLN A 411 0.53 -32.63 -21.86
C GLN A 411 1.07 -31.30 -22.41
N GLN A 412 1.14 -31.20 -23.73
CA GLN A 412 1.74 -30.04 -24.40
C GLN A 412 0.80 -28.84 -24.41
N LEU A 413 1.29 -27.69 -23.94
CA LEU A 413 0.63 -26.39 -24.07
C LEU A 413 1.01 -25.72 -25.40
N GLU A 414 0.16 -24.80 -25.87
CA GLU A 414 0.46 -23.87 -26.96
C GLU A 414 0.94 -22.52 -26.41
N HIS A 415 1.66 -21.75 -27.22
CA HIS A 415 2.22 -20.44 -26.85
C HIS A 415 1.99 -19.42 -27.96
N GLY A 416 1.85 -18.13 -27.61
CA GLY A 416 1.70 -17.04 -28.58
C GLY A 416 0.39 -17.05 -29.35
N GLN A 417 -0.62 -17.81 -28.90
CA GLN A 417 -1.90 -17.92 -29.59
C GLN A 417 -2.68 -16.60 -29.55
N SER A 418 -3.48 -16.35 -30.59
CA SER A 418 -4.24 -15.09 -30.75
C SER A 418 -5.75 -15.28 -31.00
N ARG A 419 -6.26 -16.51 -30.81
CA ARG A 419 -7.70 -16.79 -30.91
C ARG A 419 -8.47 -15.99 -29.87
N SER A 420 -9.52 -15.32 -30.31
CA SER A 420 -10.40 -14.49 -29.48
C SER A 420 -11.86 -14.65 -29.93
N TYR A 421 -12.79 -14.09 -29.17
CA TYR A 421 -14.22 -14.16 -29.43
C TYR A 421 -14.69 -13.16 -30.51
N PRO A 422 -15.76 -13.49 -31.27
CA PRO A 422 -16.43 -12.54 -32.14
C PRO A 422 -17.33 -11.57 -31.34
N PRO A 423 -17.79 -10.47 -31.96
CA PRO A 423 -18.88 -9.65 -31.43
C PRO A 423 -20.14 -10.49 -31.17
N ALA A 424 -20.88 -10.18 -30.11
CA ALA A 424 -22.17 -10.82 -29.85
C ALA A 424 -23.25 -10.20 -30.73
N SER A 425 -24.10 -11.04 -31.34
CA SER A 425 -25.32 -10.59 -32.02
C SER A 425 -26.26 -9.91 -31.03
N ASP A 426 -27.11 -8.99 -31.52
CA ASP A 426 -28.10 -8.30 -30.67
C ASP A 426 -29.02 -9.28 -29.93
N ALA A 427 -29.44 -10.36 -30.60
CA ALA A 427 -30.31 -11.38 -30.02
C ALA A 427 -29.64 -12.13 -28.85
N ASN A 428 -28.39 -12.55 -29.02
CA ASN A 428 -27.62 -13.22 -27.97
C ASN A 428 -27.27 -12.26 -26.84
N ARG A 429 -26.88 -11.02 -27.15
CA ARG A 429 -26.64 -9.97 -26.13
C ARG A 429 -27.88 -9.74 -25.27
N GLN A 430 -29.04 -9.53 -25.88
CA GLN A 430 -30.30 -9.29 -25.15
C GLN A 430 -30.69 -10.47 -24.26
N THR A 431 -30.49 -11.70 -24.73
CA THR A 431 -30.74 -12.90 -23.92
C THR A 431 -29.79 -12.98 -22.75
N ALA A 432 -28.48 -12.86 -22.99
CA ALA A 432 -27.47 -12.85 -21.94
C ALA A 432 -27.67 -11.72 -20.91
N ALA A 433 -28.13 -10.55 -21.35
CA ALA A 433 -28.40 -9.41 -20.45
C ALA A 433 -29.58 -9.67 -19.53
N ARG A 434 -30.65 -10.30 -20.04
CA ARG A 434 -31.79 -10.75 -19.20
C ARG A 434 -31.34 -11.79 -18.18
N ASP A 435 -30.59 -12.80 -18.61
CA ASP A 435 -30.10 -13.86 -17.72
C ASP A 435 -29.18 -13.28 -16.63
N ALA A 436 -28.21 -12.45 -17.01
CA ALA A 436 -27.30 -11.79 -16.08
C ALA A 436 -28.04 -10.88 -15.10
N ARG A 437 -29.07 -10.16 -15.55
CA ARG A 437 -29.92 -9.34 -14.67
C ARG A 437 -30.65 -10.19 -13.62
N VAL A 438 -31.23 -11.32 -14.00
CA VAL A 438 -31.88 -12.24 -13.05
C VAL A 438 -30.88 -12.75 -12.01
N LEU A 439 -29.65 -13.07 -12.43
CA LEU A 439 -28.59 -13.49 -11.51
C LEU A 439 -28.16 -12.39 -10.54
N ALA A 440 -28.02 -11.16 -11.03
CA ALA A 440 -27.70 -9.99 -10.22
C ALA A 440 -28.80 -9.75 -9.17
N ASP A 441 -30.07 -9.76 -9.59
CA ASP A 441 -31.22 -9.55 -8.70
C ASP A 441 -31.31 -10.66 -7.64
N ARG A 442 -31.10 -11.93 -8.00
CA ARG A 442 -31.05 -13.06 -7.06
C ARG A 442 -29.93 -12.93 -6.03
N ALA A 443 -28.78 -12.40 -6.41
CA ALA A 443 -27.66 -12.14 -5.50
C ALA A 443 -27.85 -10.86 -4.66
N GLY A 444 -28.94 -10.11 -4.87
CA GLY A 444 -29.22 -8.85 -4.17
C GLY A 444 -28.30 -7.72 -4.61
N VAL A 445 -27.92 -7.67 -5.88
CA VAL A 445 -27.22 -6.52 -6.50
C VAL A 445 -28.13 -5.30 -6.47
N LEU A 446 -27.58 -4.17 -6.06
CA LEU A 446 -28.31 -2.90 -6.01
C LEU A 446 -28.32 -2.23 -7.39
N ARG A 447 -29.34 -1.41 -7.66
CA ARG A 447 -29.48 -0.67 -8.91
C ARG A 447 -29.20 0.81 -8.68
N LEU A 448 -28.59 1.46 -9.66
CA LEU A 448 -28.33 2.90 -9.65
C LEU A 448 -28.74 3.47 -11.01
N ASP A 449 -29.68 4.40 -11.04
CA ASP A 449 -30.03 5.09 -12.28
C ASP A 449 -28.91 6.05 -12.70
N ARG A 450 -28.71 6.24 -14.01
CA ARG A 450 -27.70 7.18 -14.53
C ARG A 450 -27.78 8.59 -13.91
N SER A 451 -28.99 9.07 -13.60
CA SER A 451 -29.20 10.39 -12.98
C SER A 451 -28.68 10.49 -11.55
N GLN A 452 -28.49 9.36 -10.86
CA GLN A 452 -28.04 9.29 -9.47
C GLN A 452 -26.51 9.20 -9.34
N LEU A 453 -25.79 8.96 -10.44
CA LEU A 453 -24.34 8.75 -10.45
C LEU A 453 -23.58 9.92 -9.83
N ALA A 454 -23.90 11.16 -10.24
CA ALA A 454 -23.20 12.35 -9.75
C ALA A 454 -23.39 12.53 -8.23
N ALA A 455 -24.58 12.26 -7.71
CA ALA A 455 -24.87 12.33 -6.29
C ALA A 455 -24.08 11.29 -5.49
N LEU A 456 -24.04 10.04 -5.96
CA LEU A 456 -23.26 8.99 -5.31
C LEU A 456 -21.74 9.26 -5.38
N HIS A 457 -21.25 9.81 -6.48
CA HIS A 457 -19.84 10.20 -6.62
C HIS A 457 -19.44 11.32 -5.65
N GLN A 458 -20.37 12.21 -5.30
CA GLN A 458 -20.15 13.29 -4.34
C GLN A 458 -20.32 12.86 -2.88
N ASP A 459 -20.90 11.68 -2.63
CA ASP A 459 -21.04 11.13 -1.27
C ASP A 459 -19.65 10.81 -0.69
N ARG A 460 -19.28 11.51 0.38
CA ARG A 460 -18.03 11.31 1.13
C ARG A 460 -18.24 10.57 2.45
N THR A 461 -19.47 10.18 2.77
CA THR A 461 -19.79 9.44 4.01
C THR A 461 -19.37 7.97 3.95
N ARG A 462 -19.10 7.46 2.75
CA ARG A 462 -18.69 6.09 2.45
C ARG A 462 -17.58 6.10 1.41
N SER A 463 -16.80 5.03 1.38
CA SER A 463 -15.83 4.78 0.32
C SER A 463 -16.56 4.26 -0.92
N ASN A 464 -16.43 4.97 -2.05
CA ASN A 464 -17.10 4.64 -3.30
C ASN A 464 -16.06 4.33 -4.39
N TYR A 465 -16.16 3.15 -5.00
CA TYR A 465 -15.33 2.73 -6.14
C TYR A 465 -16.18 2.66 -7.41
N PHE A 466 -15.75 3.31 -8.49
CA PHE A 466 -16.44 3.34 -9.78
C PHE A 466 -15.61 2.59 -10.83
N PHE A 467 -16.11 1.45 -11.32
CA PHE A 467 -15.37 0.56 -12.20
C PHE A 467 -16.09 0.29 -13.51
N ASP A 468 -15.39 0.55 -14.62
CA ASP A 468 -15.76 0.09 -15.94
C ASP A 468 -15.22 -1.33 -16.10
N VAL A 469 -16.13 -2.30 -16.25
CA VAL A 469 -15.78 -3.72 -16.26
C VAL A 469 -15.61 -4.30 -17.66
N ARG A 470 -15.68 -3.45 -18.69
CA ARG A 470 -15.48 -3.82 -20.09
C ARG A 470 -14.00 -4.06 -20.39
N SER A 471 -13.69 -4.43 -21.63
CA SER A 471 -12.30 -4.63 -22.04
C SER A 471 -11.50 -3.32 -21.98
N PRO A 472 -10.17 -3.37 -21.78
CA PRO A 472 -9.32 -2.18 -21.86
C PRO A 472 -9.40 -1.45 -23.20
N GLY A 473 -9.72 -2.15 -24.30
CA GLY A 473 -9.96 -1.56 -25.62
C GLY A 473 -11.19 -0.67 -25.61
N GLU A 474 -12.34 -1.21 -25.21
CA GLU A 474 -13.61 -0.44 -25.12
C GLU A 474 -13.50 0.75 -24.16
N TYR A 475 -12.78 0.59 -23.04
CA TYR A 475 -12.50 1.67 -22.11
C TYR A 475 -11.65 2.79 -22.74
N GLY A 476 -10.72 2.42 -23.62
CA GLY A 476 -9.88 3.36 -24.38
C GLY A 476 -10.67 4.13 -25.44
N ASP A 477 -11.64 3.48 -26.07
CA ASP A 477 -12.53 4.08 -27.08
C ASP A 477 -13.48 5.12 -26.47
N GLY A 478 -13.94 4.88 -25.24
CA GLY A 478 -14.74 5.84 -24.48
C GLY A 478 -15.19 5.27 -23.15
N ARG A 479 -15.25 6.10 -22.10
CA ARG A 479 -15.66 5.68 -20.73
C ARG A 479 -16.58 6.71 -20.09
N LEU A 480 -17.26 6.29 -19.01
CA LEU A 480 -17.97 7.21 -18.13
C LEU A 480 -16.97 8.12 -17.37
N PRO A 481 -17.33 9.37 -17.04
CA PRO A 481 -16.57 10.20 -16.12
C PRO A 481 -16.31 9.46 -14.79
N TYR A 482 -15.13 9.65 -14.17
CA TYR A 482 -14.71 9.03 -12.87
C TYR A 482 -14.71 7.49 -12.78
N PHE A 483 -15.10 6.73 -13.81
CA PHE A 483 -14.97 5.27 -13.83
C PHE A 483 -13.56 4.85 -14.23
N ARG A 484 -12.93 4.01 -13.41
CA ARG A 484 -11.61 3.42 -13.69
C ARG A 484 -11.78 2.05 -14.35
N SER A 485 -10.89 1.70 -15.26
CA SER A 485 -10.87 0.35 -15.85
C SER A 485 -10.58 -0.72 -14.79
N ALA A 486 -11.46 -1.70 -14.67
CA ALA A 486 -11.26 -2.92 -13.91
C ALA A 486 -12.04 -4.06 -14.58
N PRO A 487 -11.47 -4.70 -15.62
CA PRO A 487 -12.16 -5.74 -16.39
C PRO A 487 -12.77 -6.80 -15.47
N GLY A 488 -14.06 -7.11 -15.67
CA GLY A 488 -14.87 -7.76 -14.63
C GLY A 488 -14.31 -9.07 -14.08
N GLY A 489 -13.73 -9.91 -14.96
CA GLY A 489 -13.08 -11.16 -14.54
C GLY A 489 -11.89 -10.93 -13.60
N GLN A 490 -11.10 -9.88 -13.85
CA GLN A 490 -9.99 -9.49 -12.99
C GLN A 490 -10.46 -8.80 -11.70
N LEU A 491 -11.52 -8.00 -11.77
CA LEU A 491 -12.11 -7.40 -10.57
C LEU A 491 -12.62 -8.47 -9.59
N VAL A 492 -13.20 -9.57 -10.08
CA VAL A 492 -13.58 -10.72 -9.24
C VAL A 492 -12.35 -11.48 -8.74
N GLN A 493 -11.33 -11.65 -9.57
CA GLN A 493 -10.12 -12.42 -9.21
C GLN A 493 -9.19 -11.69 -8.23
N GLU A 494 -9.12 -10.36 -8.29
CA GLU A 494 -8.11 -9.53 -7.60
C GLU A 494 -8.78 -8.37 -6.84
N THR A 495 -9.94 -8.62 -6.21
CA THR A 495 -10.83 -7.56 -5.71
C THR A 495 -10.13 -6.58 -4.78
N GLU A 496 -9.29 -7.05 -3.86
CA GLU A 496 -8.58 -6.20 -2.90
C GLU A 496 -7.49 -5.32 -3.53
N GLN A 497 -7.03 -5.64 -4.74
CA GLN A 497 -6.10 -4.79 -5.50
C GLN A 497 -6.79 -3.54 -6.05
N PHE A 498 -8.09 -3.63 -6.32
CA PHE A 498 -8.93 -2.54 -6.82
C PHE A 498 -9.64 -1.79 -5.69
N ALA A 499 -10.18 -2.53 -4.72
CA ALA A 499 -11.01 -2.02 -3.62
C ALA A 499 -10.56 -2.61 -2.27
N PRO A 500 -9.45 -2.12 -1.68
CA PRO A 500 -8.91 -2.65 -0.42
C PRO A 500 -9.74 -2.30 0.82
N VAL A 501 -10.66 -1.33 0.73
CA VAL A 501 -11.57 -1.01 1.85
C VAL A 501 -12.69 -2.06 1.90
N ARG A 502 -12.62 -2.98 2.86
CA ARG A 502 -13.71 -3.93 3.12
C ARG A 502 -14.92 -3.16 3.64
N GLY A 503 -16.12 -3.51 3.17
CA GLY A 503 -17.34 -2.80 3.50
C GLY A 503 -17.58 -1.53 2.67
N ALA A 504 -16.74 -1.19 1.69
CA ALA A 504 -16.99 -0.10 0.75
C ALA A 504 -18.12 -0.40 -0.25
N ARG A 505 -18.56 0.64 -0.97
CA ARG A 505 -19.47 0.55 -2.11
C ARG A 505 -18.69 0.39 -3.40
N ILE A 506 -19.14 -0.55 -4.23
CA ILE A 506 -18.61 -0.77 -5.59
C ILE A 506 -19.72 -0.47 -6.60
N VAL A 507 -19.44 0.37 -7.59
CA VAL A 507 -20.36 0.77 -8.65
C VAL A 507 -19.80 0.31 -9.98
N LEU A 508 -20.55 -0.51 -10.70
CA LEU A 508 -20.10 -1.12 -11.95
C LEU A 508 -20.88 -0.59 -13.15
N ALA A 509 -20.15 -0.31 -14.23
CA ALA A 509 -20.73 0.05 -15.52
C ALA A 509 -20.24 -0.88 -16.63
N ASP A 510 -21.15 -1.19 -17.54
CA ASP A 510 -20.87 -1.78 -18.85
C ASP A 510 -21.79 -1.13 -19.89
N SER A 511 -21.70 -1.58 -21.14
CA SER A 511 -22.50 -1.08 -22.27
C SER A 511 -23.38 -2.17 -22.89
N ASP A 512 -23.58 -3.30 -22.20
CA ASP A 512 -24.19 -4.51 -22.74
C ASP A 512 -25.21 -5.17 -21.81
N GLY A 513 -25.23 -4.79 -20.53
CA GLY A 513 -26.11 -5.33 -19.51
C GLY A 513 -25.73 -6.74 -19.04
N VAL A 514 -24.59 -7.30 -19.47
CA VAL A 514 -24.13 -8.65 -19.08
C VAL A 514 -22.98 -8.55 -18.09
N ARG A 515 -21.88 -7.89 -18.47
CA ARG A 515 -20.60 -7.93 -17.76
C ARG A 515 -20.67 -7.32 -16.36
N ALA A 516 -21.31 -6.18 -16.19
CA ALA A 516 -21.52 -5.52 -14.91
C ALA A 516 -22.45 -6.33 -14.01
N ASN A 517 -23.55 -6.85 -14.55
CA ASN A 517 -24.48 -7.70 -13.80
C ASN A 517 -23.81 -9.01 -13.32
N LEU A 518 -23.05 -9.67 -14.19
CA LEU A 518 -22.35 -10.91 -13.84
C LEU A 518 -21.22 -10.66 -12.83
N THR A 519 -20.46 -9.58 -13.00
CA THR A 519 -19.41 -9.18 -12.05
C THR A 519 -20.01 -8.84 -10.69
N ALA A 520 -21.11 -8.07 -10.66
CA ALA A 520 -21.80 -7.71 -9.43
C ALA A 520 -22.40 -8.92 -8.72
N HIS A 521 -22.95 -9.88 -9.48
CA HIS A 521 -23.46 -11.15 -8.94
C HIS A 521 -22.40 -11.88 -8.09
N TRP A 522 -21.15 -11.92 -8.55
CA TRP A 522 -20.06 -12.54 -7.79
C TRP A 522 -19.58 -11.68 -6.62
N LEU A 523 -19.38 -10.38 -6.81
CA LEU A 523 -18.96 -9.48 -5.74
C LEU A 523 -19.98 -9.43 -4.58
N ARG A 524 -21.29 -9.51 -4.88
CA ARG A 524 -22.33 -9.62 -3.83
C ARG A 524 -22.22 -10.91 -3.03
N GLN A 525 -21.93 -12.03 -3.69
CA GLN A 525 -21.68 -13.31 -3.05
C GLN A 525 -20.38 -13.32 -2.21
N MET A 526 -19.39 -12.53 -2.61
CA MET A 526 -18.20 -12.20 -1.80
C MET A 526 -18.49 -11.13 -0.72
N ASN A 527 -19.76 -10.81 -0.49
CA ASN A 527 -20.25 -9.92 0.57
C ASN A 527 -19.73 -8.47 0.46
N HIS A 528 -19.69 -7.93 -0.75
CA HIS A 528 -19.50 -6.49 -1.02
C HIS A 528 -20.84 -5.78 -1.22
N GLU A 529 -20.96 -4.49 -0.90
CA GLU A 529 -22.10 -3.66 -1.32
C GLU A 529 -21.88 -3.22 -2.78
N VAL A 530 -22.70 -3.69 -3.72
CA VAL A 530 -22.46 -3.50 -5.16
C VAL A 530 -23.67 -2.96 -5.89
N TYR A 531 -23.46 -1.92 -6.69
CA TYR A 531 -24.43 -1.28 -7.57
C TYR A 531 -24.06 -1.56 -9.03
N VAL A 532 -25.08 -1.78 -9.87
CA VAL A 532 -24.93 -1.73 -11.33
C VAL A 532 -25.70 -0.53 -11.85
N VAL A 533 -25.07 0.23 -12.73
CA VAL A 533 -25.66 1.42 -13.34
C VAL A 533 -26.65 1.01 -14.44
N ASP A 534 -27.88 1.50 -14.34
CA ASP A 534 -28.95 1.29 -15.32
C ASP A 534 -29.10 2.53 -16.23
N GLY A 535 -29.62 2.28 -17.43
CA GLY A 535 -30.02 3.34 -18.37
C GLY A 535 -28.87 4.04 -19.10
N LEU A 536 -27.67 3.44 -19.12
CA LEU A 536 -26.53 3.96 -19.88
C LEU A 536 -26.76 3.84 -21.39
N GLU A 537 -26.43 4.90 -22.11
CA GLU A 537 -26.45 5.00 -23.56
C GLU A 537 -25.01 5.11 -24.11
N ALA A 538 -24.83 4.95 -25.42
CA ALA A 538 -23.49 4.97 -26.02
C ALA A 538 -22.79 6.33 -25.82
N GLU A 539 -23.58 7.41 -25.83
CA GLU A 539 -23.14 8.79 -25.67
C GLU A 539 -22.64 9.10 -24.25
N ASP A 540 -23.03 8.30 -23.24
CA ASP A 540 -22.56 8.48 -21.86
C ASP A 540 -21.07 8.12 -21.72
N PHE A 541 -20.54 7.26 -22.61
CA PHE A 541 -19.13 6.86 -22.65
C PHE A 541 -18.24 7.90 -23.35
N SER A 542 -18.39 9.17 -22.96
CA SER A 542 -17.85 10.33 -23.68
C SER A 542 -16.40 10.68 -23.35
N VAL A 543 -15.82 10.11 -22.28
CA VAL A 543 -14.46 10.47 -21.84
C VAL A 543 -13.45 9.63 -22.59
N SER A 544 -12.52 10.28 -23.29
CA SER A 544 -11.42 9.63 -24.01
C SER A 544 -10.05 10.01 -23.44
N GLY A 545 -9.00 9.28 -23.84
CA GLY A 545 -7.61 9.52 -23.42
C GLY A 545 -7.19 8.75 -22.17
N ALA A 546 -5.88 8.75 -21.87
CA ALA A 546 -5.31 7.98 -20.77
C ALA A 546 -5.90 8.40 -19.41
N TRP A 547 -6.15 7.41 -18.56
CA TRP A 547 -6.49 7.66 -17.16
C TRP A 547 -5.35 8.40 -16.47
N LYS A 548 -5.69 9.42 -15.66
CA LYS A 548 -4.73 10.15 -14.84
C LYS A 548 -5.09 9.88 -13.39
N ASP A 549 -4.21 9.17 -12.70
CA ASP A 549 -4.37 8.94 -11.27
C ASP A 549 -4.35 10.26 -10.50
N GLU A 550 -5.21 10.37 -9.50
CA GLU A 550 -5.10 11.42 -8.50
C GLU A 550 -3.88 11.11 -7.64
N LEU A 551 -2.94 12.04 -7.56
CA LEU A 551 -1.69 11.86 -6.84
C LEU A 551 -1.52 12.96 -5.80
N PRO A 552 -0.89 12.67 -4.65
CA PRO A 552 -0.51 13.71 -3.71
C PRO A 552 0.53 14.64 -4.34
N PRO A 553 0.65 15.89 -3.82
CA PRO A 553 1.63 16.84 -4.31
C PRO A 553 3.02 16.22 -4.46
N GLN A 554 3.59 16.30 -5.66
CA GLN A 554 4.91 15.75 -5.92
C GLN A 554 5.98 16.67 -5.30
N PRO A 555 7.01 16.10 -4.65
CA PRO A 555 8.09 16.90 -4.11
C PRO A 555 8.84 17.62 -5.25
N GLN A 556 9.30 18.85 -4.98
CA GLN A 556 10.26 19.51 -5.86
C GLN A 556 11.61 18.78 -5.79
N VAL A 557 12.14 18.42 -6.96
CA VAL A 557 13.39 17.65 -7.09
C VAL A 557 14.24 18.27 -8.19
N ASP A 558 15.55 18.13 -8.04
CA ASP A 558 16.50 18.47 -9.09
C ASP A 558 16.46 17.39 -10.17
N GLU A 559 16.35 17.80 -11.44
CA GLU A 559 16.26 16.89 -12.57
C GLU A 559 17.45 17.03 -13.52
N ILE A 560 17.80 15.92 -14.16
CA ILE A 560 18.79 15.89 -15.24
C ILE A 560 18.19 15.33 -16.53
N SER A 561 18.74 15.77 -17.66
CA SER A 561 18.41 15.22 -18.97
C SER A 561 19.09 13.87 -19.22
N VAL A 562 18.54 13.11 -20.17
CA VAL A 562 19.14 11.86 -20.67
C VAL A 562 20.58 12.06 -21.15
N ASP A 563 20.86 13.14 -21.87
CA ASP A 563 22.23 13.42 -22.35
C ASP A 563 23.20 13.79 -21.24
N THR A 564 22.73 14.44 -20.17
CA THR A 564 23.56 14.71 -19.00
C THR A 564 23.94 13.42 -18.30
N LEU A 565 22.97 12.52 -18.10
CA LEU A 565 23.25 11.21 -17.50
C LEU A 565 24.22 10.39 -18.37
N ALA A 566 23.99 10.35 -19.69
CA ALA A 566 24.87 9.62 -20.61
C ALA A 566 26.32 10.09 -20.50
N ARG A 567 26.58 11.41 -20.51
CA ARG A 567 27.94 11.95 -20.32
C ARG A 567 28.55 11.55 -18.98
N TRP A 568 27.79 11.61 -17.88
CA TRP A 568 28.31 11.21 -16.57
C TRP A 568 28.68 9.72 -16.50
N LEU A 569 27.92 8.86 -17.18
CA LEU A 569 28.22 7.42 -17.27
C LEU A 569 29.40 7.11 -18.20
N GLU A 570 29.71 7.98 -19.17
CA GLU A 570 30.88 7.87 -20.04
C GLU A 570 32.16 8.41 -19.37
N ASP A 571 32.09 9.59 -18.75
CA ASP A 571 33.26 10.31 -18.21
C ASP A 571 33.82 9.65 -16.93
N ALA A 572 32.95 9.33 -15.97
CA ALA A 572 33.33 8.83 -14.65
C ALA A 572 32.21 7.94 -14.05
N PRO A 573 31.96 6.75 -14.64
CA PRO A 573 30.82 5.90 -14.24
C PRO A 573 30.82 5.54 -12.75
N GLN A 574 31.99 5.40 -12.13
CA GLN A 574 32.10 5.06 -10.70
C GLN A 574 31.68 6.18 -9.75
N GLN A 575 31.59 7.43 -10.23
CA GLN A 575 31.13 8.55 -9.42
C GLN A 575 29.61 8.69 -9.42
N THR A 576 28.89 7.99 -10.32
CA THR A 576 27.44 8.11 -10.49
C THR A 576 26.74 6.77 -10.24
N ALA A 577 25.97 6.68 -9.16
CA ALA A 577 25.10 5.53 -8.91
C ALA A 577 23.69 5.82 -9.44
N VAL A 578 23.26 5.06 -10.46
CA VAL A 578 21.88 5.08 -10.95
C VAL A 578 21.06 4.08 -10.15
N LEU A 579 20.03 4.55 -9.43
CA LEU A 579 19.11 3.70 -8.66
C LEU A 579 17.78 3.60 -9.40
N ASP A 580 17.39 2.39 -9.78
CA ASP A 580 16.13 2.12 -10.48
C ASP A 580 15.09 1.56 -9.49
N PHE A 581 14.00 2.30 -9.33
CA PHE A 581 12.86 1.98 -8.46
C PHE A 581 11.65 1.45 -9.25
N THR A 582 11.83 1.06 -10.51
CA THR A 582 10.80 0.28 -11.22
C THR A 582 10.58 -1.09 -10.56
N SER A 583 9.56 -1.86 -10.95
CA SER A 583 9.41 -3.23 -10.44
C SER A 583 10.57 -4.13 -10.88
N GLY A 584 10.93 -5.13 -10.08
CA GLY A 584 12.00 -6.07 -10.38
C GLY A 584 11.83 -6.75 -11.74
N VAL A 585 10.58 -7.07 -12.11
CA VAL A 585 10.26 -7.61 -13.45
C VAL A 585 10.52 -6.61 -14.56
N ASN A 586 10.18 -5.33 -14.36
CA ASN A 586 10.47 -4.30 -15.36
C ASN A 586 11.97 -4.03 -15.48
N TYR A 587 12.69 -4.03 -14.36
CA TYR A 587 14.15 -3.89 -14.33
C TYR A 587 14.78 -5.03 -15.12
N GLN A 588 14.45 -6.29 -14.81
CA GLN A 588 14.96 -7.45 -15.54
C GLN A 588 14.60 -7.42 -17.03
N LYS A 589 13.41 -6.93 -17.39
CA LYS A 589 13.03 -6.75 -18.78
C LYS A 589 13.90 -5.72 -19.48
N ARG A 590 14.11 -4.55 -18.85
CA ARG A 590 14.90 -3.46 -19.42
C ARG A 590 15.26 -2.39 -18.37
N HIS A 591 16.54 -2.05 -18.26
CA HIS A 591 17.03 -0.95 -17.41
C HIS A 591 18.19 -0.18 -18.07
N ILE A 592 18.56 0.96 -17.46
CA ILE A 592 19.73 1.76 -17.88
C ILE A 592 21.01 0.97 -17.56
N PRO A 593 22.00 0.91 -18.47
CA PRO A 593 23.22 0.15 -18.22
C PRO A 593 23.92 0.53 -16.92
N GLY A 594 24.24 -0.47 -16.10
CA GLY A 594 24.87 -0.27 -14.79
C GLY A 594 23.97 0.28 -13.68
N ALA A 595 22.67 0.47 -13.91
CA ALA A 595 21.72 0.85 -12.87
C ALA A 595 21.52 -0.26 -11.83
N TRP A 596 21.36 0.13 -10.57
CA TRP A 596 21.09 -0.76 -9.44
C TRP A 596 19.60 -0.80 -9.15
N PHE A 597 19.00 -1.99 -9.18
CA PHE A 597 17.65 -2.18 -8.67
C PHE A 597 17.63 -1.96 -7.15
N ALA A 598 16.70 -1.15 -6.66
CA ALA A 598 16.57 -0.85 -5.24
C ALA A 598 15.09 -0.78 -4.80
N LEU A 599 14.82 -1.31 -3.61
CA LEU A 599 13.53 -1.19 -2.95
C LEU A 599 13.52 0.05 -2.05
N ARG A 600 12.48 0.88 -2.21
CA ARG A 600 12.30 2.07 -1.36
C ARG A 600 12.10 1.71 0.12
N SER A 601 11.55 0.53 0.41
CA SER A 601 11.39 -0.02 1.76
C SER A 601 12.72 -0.43 2.42
N GLN A 602 13.80 -0.58 1.65
CA GLN A 602 15.09 -1.07 2.12
C GLN A 602 16.26 -0.14 1.73
N LEU A 603 16.01 1.17 1.56
CA LEU A 603 17.00 2.12 1.06
C LEU A 603 18.32 2.11 1.82
N SER A 604 18.29 2.04 3.15
CA SER A 604 19.53 2.01 3.95
C SER A 604 20.39 0.79 3.63
N ALA A 605 19.78 -0.39 3.56
CA ALA A 605 20.47 -1.62 3.16
C ALA A 605 20.94 -1.55 1.70
N ALA A 606 20.13 -0.98 0.80
CA ALA A 606 20.48 -0.82 -0.62
C ALA A 606 21.70 0.09 -0.81
N LEU A 607 21.78 1.20 -0.07
CA LEU A 607 22.94 2.10 -0.14
C LEU A 607 24.23 1.44 0.36
N ALA A 608 24.14 0.57 1.36
CA ALA A 608 25.30 -0.17 1.87
C ALA A 608 25.89 -1.17 0.85
N GLN A 609 25.15 -1.53 -0.20
CA GLN A 609 25.63 -2.41 -1.28
C GLN A 609 26.36 -1.67 -2.40
N LEU A 610 26.31 -0.33 -2.41
CA LEU A 610 26.89 0.45 -3.50
C LEU A 610 28.42 0.54 -3.37
N PRO A 611 29.14 0.59 -4.50
CA PRO A 611 30.60 0.66 -4.48
C PRO A 611 31.12 1.96 -3.86
N GLU A 612 32.34 1.91 -3.31
CA GLU A 612 33.06 3.10 -2.88
C GLU A 612 33.34 4.04 -4.08
N GLY A 613 33.43 5.35 -3.81
CA GLY A 613 33.74 6.36 -4.82
C GLY A 613 32.52 7.02 -5.49
N VAL A 614 31.30 6.60 -5.14
CA VAL A 614 30.06 7.29 -5.56
C VAL A 614 30.06 8.72 -5.00
N GLN A 615 29.84 9.69 -5.89
CA GLN A 615 29.77 11.12 -5.55
C GLN A 615 28.38 11.71 -5.79
N ARG A 616 27.48 11.01 -6.50
CA ARG A 616 26.09 11.43 -6.74
C ARG A 616 25.16 10.25 -7.02
N TYR A 617 23.88 10.44 -6.71
CA TYR A 617 22.81 9.51 -7.03
C TYR A 617 21.91 10.06 -8.14
N VAL A 618 21.56 9.19 -9.09
CA VAL A 618 20.57 9.48 -10.12
C VAL A 618 19.42 8.49 -9.95
N LEU A 619 18.24 8.98 -9.60
CA LEU A 619 17.08 8.13 -9.39
C LEU A 619 16.27 8.01 -10.67
N THR A 620 15.85 6.79 -11.00
CA THR A 620 14.96 6.52 -12.11
C THR A 620 13.90 5.50 -11.71
N CYS A 621 12.84 5.45 -12.50
CA CYS A 621 11.90 4.34 -12.60
C CYS A 621 11.31 4.43 -14.02
N GLY A 622 10.28 3.64 -14.35
CA GLY A 622 9.65 3.67 -15.68
C GLY A 622 9.40 5.08 -16.23
N SER A 623 8.73 5.95 -15.44
CA SER A 623 8.34 7.31 -15.84
C SER A 623 8.93 8.44 -14.98
N SER A 624 9.88 8.13 -14.07
CA SER A 624 10.36 9.00 -12.96
C SER A 624 9.38 9.24 -11.80
N LEU A 625 8.09 8.87 -11.93
CA LEU A 625 7.07 9.20 -10.92
C LEU A 625 7.42 8.71 -9.51
N LEU A 626 7.70 7.41 -9.35
CA LEU A 626 8.06 6.85 -8.04
C LEU A 626 9.41 7.39 -7.54
N ALA A 627 10.38 7.53 -8.44
CA ALA A 627 11.70 8.06 -8.11
C ALA A 627 11.65 9.46 -7.47
N ARG A 628 10.68 10.30 -7.84
CA ARG A 628 10.48 11.63 -7.21
C ARG A 628 10.16 11.53 -5.73
N TYR A 629 9.24 10.64 -5.34
CA TYR A 629 8.88 10.43 -3.93
C TYR A 629 10.03 9.82 -3.12
N VAL A 630 10.92 9.05 -3.75
CA VAL A 630 12.10 8.46 -3.10
C VAL A 630 13.12 9.52 -2.65
N VAL A 631 13.23 10.65 -3.35
CA VAL A 631 14.25 11.69 -3.04
C VAL A 631 14.20 12.14 -1.58
N ALA A 632 12.98 12.32 -1.03
CA ALA A 632 12.77 12.75 0.34
C ALA A 632 13.33 11.74 1.35
N ASP A 633 13.14 10.45 1.10
CA ASP A 633 13.65 9.37 1.95
C ASP A 633 15.16 9.24 1.80
N LEU A 634 15.68 9.33 0.57
CA LEU A 634 17.10 9.17 0.29
C LEU A 634 17.96 10.29 0.90
N ARG A 635 17.48 11.54 0.88
CA ARG A 635 18.14 12.70 1.52
C ARG A 635 18.41 12.50 3.01
N THR A 636 17.72 11.56 3.65
CA THR A 636 17.83 11.30 5.08
C THR A 636 18.95 10.32 5.41
N LEU A 637 19.44 9.62 4.37
CA LEU A 637 20.47 8.58 4.48
C LEU A 637 21.82 9.03 3.93
N THR A 638 21.87 10.13 3.18
CA THR A 638 23.10 10.60 2.52
C THR A 638 23.10 12.10 2.29
N LYS A 639 24.31 12.68 2.29
CA LYS A 639 24.56 14.08 1.95
C LYS A 639 25.01 14.28 0.49
N LEU A 640 25.19 13.19 -0.27
CA LEU A 640 25.57 13.29 -1.67
C LEU A 640 24.45 13.94 -2.50
N PRO A 641 24.78 14.65 -3.60
CA PRO A 641 23.80 15.14 -4.56
C PRO A 641 22.87 14.02 -5.04
N ILE A 642 21.56 14.31 -5.04
CA ILE A 642 20.50 13.41 -5.52
C ILE A 642 19.75 14.15 -6.62
N VAL A 643 19.69 13.56 -7.81
CA VAL A 643 18.92 14.07 -8.94
C VAL A 643 18.00 12.99 -9.51
N VAL A 644 16.93 13.39 -10.18
CA VAL A 644 15.99 12.48 -10.86
C VAL A 644 16.20 12.55 -12.36
N LEU A 645 16.21 11.40 -13.03
CA LEU A 645 16.24 11.37 -14.49
C LEU A 645 14.88 11.81 -15.04
N SER A 646 14.86 12.93 -15.78
CA SER A 646 13.62 13.46 -16.35
C SER A 646 13.01 12.47 -17.34
N GLY A 647 11.75 12.08 -17.11
CA GLY A 647 11.04 11.07 -17.89
C GLY A 647 11.48 9.61 -17.65
N GLY A 648 12.46 9.38 -16.78
CA GLY A 648 12.89 8.05 -16.33
C GLY A 648 13.46 7.15 -17.42
N THR A 649 13.44 5.84 -17.15
CA THR A 649 13.98 4.81 -18.04
C THR A 649 13.24 4.75 -19.38
N ALA A 650 11.96 5.16 -19.43
CA ALA A 650 11.22 5.30 -20.68
C ALA A 650 11.81 6.40 -21.58
N ALA A 651 12.14 7.58 -21.03
CA ALA A 651 12.76 8.65 -21.80
C ALA A 651 14.18 8.28 -22.28
N TRP A 652 14.95 7.58 -21.44
CA TRP A 652 16.26 7.04 -21.82
C TRP A 652 16.15 6.12 -23.05
N ALA A 653 15.23 5.15 -23.02
CA ALA A 653 15.00 4.25 -24.14
C ALA A 653 14.46 4.96 -25.38
N ALA A 654 13.55 5.93 -25.21
CA ALA A 654 13.00 6.72 -26.31
C ALA A 654 14.05 7.59 -27.02
N ALA A 655 15.09 8.01 -26.30
CA ALA A 655 16.24 8.71 -26.85
C ALA A 655 17.25 7.80 -27.59
N GLY A 656 16.94 6.50 -27.75
CA GLY A 656 17.80 5.54 -28.45
C GLY A 656 19.09 5.18 -27.70
N LYS A 657 19.21 5.50 -26.40
CA LYS A 657 20.36 5.13 -25.58
C LYS A 657 20.35 3.61 -25.29
N PRO A 658 21.53 2.98 -25.09
CA PRO A 658 21.62 1.53 -24.83
C PRO A 658 20.90 1.13 -23.55
N VAL A 659 20.41 -0.10 -23.49
CA VAL A 659 19.70 -0.68 -22.33
C VAL A 659 20.25 -2.06 -22.01
N GLU A 660 20.15 -2.48 -20.75
CA GLU A 660 20.48 -3.81 -20.26
C GLU A 660 19.21 -4.61 -19.89
N SER A 661 19.35 -5.93 -19.80
CA SER A 661 18.29 -6.87 -19.38
C SER A 661 18.89 -7.93 -18.45
N GLY A 662 18.04 -8.59 -17.67
CA GLY A 662 18.42 -9.52 -16.61
C GLY A 662 18.63 -8.83 -15.25
N ALA A 663 18.93 -9.63 -14.23
CA ALA A 663 19.20 -9.16 -12.88
C ALA A 663 20.68 -8.78 -12.72
N THR A 664 21.13 -7.71 -13.41
CA THR A 664 22.56 -7.36 -13.51
C THR A 664 23.15 -6.81 -12.21
N ARG A 665 22.47 -5.86 -11.56
CA ARG A 665 22.91 -5.23 -10.29
C ARG A 665 21.74 -5.05 -9.33
N LEU A 666 21.71 -5.85 -8.29
CA LEU A 666 20.65 -5.84 -7.27
C LEU A 666 21.20 -5.24 -5.96
N ALA A 667 20.81 -4.01 -5.64
CA ALA A 667 21.06 -3.43 -4.32
C ALA A 667 20.02 -3.90 -3.28
N SER A 668 18.87 -4.40 -3.75
CA SER A 668 17.82 -5.01 -2.94
C SER A 668 17.40 -6.37 -3.52
N PRO A 669 16.92 -7.30 -2.68
CA PRO A 669 16.36 -8.56 -3.16
C PRO A 669 15.09 -8.34 -3.99
N LEU A 670 14.82 -9.25 -4.93
CA LEU A 670 13.65 -9.22 -5.81
C LEU A 670 12.42 -9.80 -5.10
N ILE A 671 11.95 -9.10 -4.07
CA ILE A 671 10.78 -9.49 -3.25
C ILE A 671 9.56 -8.59 -3.49
N ASP A 672 9.66 -7.61 -4.39
CA ASP A 672 8.56 -6.70 -4.76
C ASP A 672 7.42 -7.39 -5.51
N ARG A 673 7.65 -8.61 -5.99
CA ARG A 673 6.64 -9.45 -6.62
C ARG A 673 6.75 -10.89 -6.13
N TYR A 674 5.61 -11.45 -5.73
CA TYR A 674 5.48 -12.87 -5.43
C TYR A 674 5.62 -13.71 -6.71
N ARG A 675 6.43 -14.76 -6.66
CA ARG A 675 6.53 -15.73 -7.76
C ARG A 675 5.32 -16.66 -7.76
N ARG A 676 4.26 -16.21 -8.43
CA ARG A 676 2.98 -16.92 -8.56
C ARG A 676 3.17 -18.25 -9.30
N PRO A 677 2.89 -19.41 -8.66
CA PRO A 677 3.06 -20.73 -9.30
C PRO A 677 2.19 -20.94 -10.56
N TYR A 678 1.15 -20.13 -10.72
CA TYR A 678 0.18 -20.15 -11.81
C TYR A 678 0.48 -19.14 -12.94
N GLU A 679 1.59 -18.40 -12.88
CA GLU A 679 2.03 -17.52 -13.98
C GLU A 679 3.35 -18.00 -14.57
N GLY A 680 3.49 -17.91 -15.90
CA GLY A 680 4.70 -18.35 -16.60
C GLY A 680 4.77 -19.87 -16.81
N THR A 681 5.92 -20.34 -17.29
CA THR A 681 6.14 -21.73 -17.72
C THR A 681 7.36 -22.38 -17.06
N ASP A 682 8.04 -21.66 -16.18
CA ASP A 682 9.33 -22.02 -15.57
C ASP A 682 9.23 -22.37 -14.07
N ASN A 683 8.00 -22.46 -13.54
CA ASN A 683 7.75 -22.92 -12.18
C ASN A 683 8.01 -24.43 -12.08
N ARG A 684 8.58 -24.87 -10.95
CA ARG A 684 8.80 -26.30 -10.68
C ARG A 684 7.48 -27.02 -10.42
N ALA A 685 7.38 -28.28 -10.83
CA ALA A 685 6.18 -29.10 -10.64
C ALA A 685 5.77 -29.20 -9.16
N GLU A 686 6.73 -29.27 -8.22
CA GLU A 686 6.44 -29.34 -6.79
C GLU A 686 5.78 -28.04 -6.28
N ALA A 687 6.20 -26.88 -6.80
CA ALA A 687 5.60 -25.59 -6.43
C ALA A 687 4.18 -25.45 -7.00
N MET A 688 3.95 -25.95 -8.21
CA MET A 688 2.62 -26.01 -8.82
C MET A 688 1.68 -26.94 -8.05
N GLN A 689 2.15 -28.12 -7.64
CA GLN A 689 1.35 -29.07 -6.86
C GLN A 689 1.04 -28.50 -5.46
N ALA A 690 2.03 -27.92 -4.78
CA ALA A 690 1.83 -27.31 -3.47
C ALA A 690 0.82 -26.15 -3.51
N TYR A 691 0.74 -25.41 -4.63
CA TYR A 691 -0.29 -24.40 -4.85
C TYR A 691 -1.70 -25.01 -4.90
N LEU A 692 -1.88 -26.12 -5.64
CA LEU A 692 -3.17 -26.81 -5.70
C LEU A 692 -3.56 -27.39 -4.34
N ASP A 693 -2.61 -28.03 -3.63
CA ASP A 693 -2.84 -28.58 -2.28
C ASP A 693 -3.27 -27.49 -1.29
N TRP A 694 -2.71 -26.29 -1.42
CA TRP A 694 -3.12 -25.12 -0.66
C TRP A 694 -4.55 -24.68 -1.01
N GLU A 695 -4.93 -24.58 -2.29
CA GLU A 695 -6.29 -24.19 -2.72
C GLU A 695 -7.34 -25.14 -2.11
N PHE A 696 -7.11 -26.46 -2.11
CA PHE A 696 -8.03 -27.43 -1.49
C PHE A 696 -8.26 -27.23 0.01
N GLY A 697 -7.30 -26.60 0.71
CA GLY A 697 -7.42 -26.29 2.13
C GLY A 697 -8.23 -25.04 2.45
N LEU A 698 -8.56 -24.19 1.46
CA LEU A 698 -9.06 -22.83 1.69
C LEU A 698 -10.43 -22.78 2.35
N VAL A 699 -11.35 -23.69 2.01
CA VAL A 699 -12.69 -23.71 2.62
C VAL A 699 -12.61 -23.95 4.12
N ALA A 700 -11.70 -24.83 4.57
CA ALA A 700 -11.48 -25.06 5.99
C ALA A 700 -10.84 -23.84 6.69
N GLN A 701 -9.94 -23.12 6.00
CA GLN A 701 -9.37 -21.86 6.52
C GLN A 701 -10.43 -20.76 6.65
N LEU A 702 -11.33 -20.62 5.66
CA LEU A 702 -12.47 -19.71 5.75
C LEU A 702 -13.34 -20.00 6.98
N GLY A 703 -13.57 -21.29 7.28
CA GLY A 703 -14.30 -21.70 8.47
C GLY A 703 -13.61 -21.29 9.79
N ARG A 704 -12.27 -21.37 9.85
CA ARG A 704 -11.50 -20.92 11.03
C ARG A 704 -11.45 -19.40 11.15
N ASP A 705 -11.26 -18.69 10.04
CA ASP A 705 -11.31 -17.23 10.03
C ASP A 705 -12.70 -16.72 10.44
N GLY A 706 -13.77 -17.18 9.79
CA GLY A 706 -15.15 -16.88 10.16
C GLY A 706 -15.57 -15.41 10.05
N THR A 707 -14.83 -14.55 9.32
CA THR A 707 -15.18 -13.13 9.11
C THR A 707 -15.69 -12.83 7.70
N HIS A 708 -15.63 -13.80 6.78
CA HIS A 708 -15.84 -13.56 5.36
C HIS A 708 -17.27 -13.14 4.97
N GLY A 709 -18.28 -13.78 5.57
CA GLY A 709 -19.69 -13.54 5.26
C GLY A 709 -20.09 -13.91 3.82
N PHE A 710 -19.24 -14.66 3.11
CA PHE A 710 -19.52 -15.13 1.75
C PHE A 710 -20.77 -16.02 1.70
N ARG A 711 -21.46 -15.99 0.56
CA ARG A 711 -22.65 -16.80 0.27
C ARG A 711 -22.57 -17.29 -1.16
N VAL A 712 -23.09 -18.49 -1.42
CA VAL A 712 -23.18 -19.04 -2.78
C VAL A 712 -24.66 -19.19 -3.12
N VAL A 713 -25.13 -18.51 -4.17
CA VAL A 713 -26.59 -18.42 -4.49
C VAL A 713 -27.08 -19.44 -5.50
#